data_AF-A0A8H7QQ73-F1
#
_entry.id   AF-A0A8H7QQ73-F1
#
_cell.length_a   1.000
_cell.length_b   1.000
_cell.length_c   1.000
_cell.angle_alpha   90.00
_cell.angle_beta   90.00
_cell.angle_gamma   90.00
#
_symmetry.space_group_name_H-M   'P 1'
#
loop_
_entity.id
_entity.type
_entity.pdbx_description
1 polymer ?
#
loop_
_entity_poly.entity_id
_entity_poly.type
_entity_poly.pdbx_seq_one_letter_code
_entity_poly.pdbx_strand_id
1 'polypeptide(L)'
;MNILHHKSYHVYNRKNIEKVKADEAEAEREAKIKKDKVTLAESESRLTILRQRANANLPAPAEEPKQHFNLFEGLSKGGNQEHEAEVKAKDDQWDKQITMYLEKGAEKAPWYAKESNQVEKYIDKDKFKRRENNDHKKKPIQLLDDPLDAIKKQLKSREERKRDKHDYKRKKADKHKDTKTGSSSIEELRKKRREREQEERARKNRLFLGPQQETLDERNMSYNSQFNKRETEQAHHQRSGSIANHVGTHFWNSQEEYFTYGGSNESKTEEINHDVLYRAGENSSGVSTYTPRTLIYDLKGGFGSMQKYNRLFSMEDDPQQATWDQGVSRIDRSVPKSQYQHELDRMESENDPNINLDILQQLDSSVNNWSDYNRIYYHPRSVNPIVTHQMDNEITPFDNYTIGREAYGQNEKEMDIFEDNFRFFVEECDNLQGFQVFADVDDAFGGFTEGLLNNIRDEYLKTPIMTYGLSDSHAEYRTDRHKQKIILNRVLGMTRLAELSSIYIPIYTPTMAATQRSGLSPYIYFNEHSRYHTSAIIAAAIETNSLPYRLKHNPITMAETISKLNWVRSTSLASLSVCIPLPISKNGYIDTIETMTKKEQLRPTLSLSDRISTTEKIDVYGESLVARGLPRNMSGQFEYLGKLYEGFKEENDPLQSRHRVETSFPLPDSFPRIFTSRLDQEGHVSHQTTYEVPSSIPIMTRLQSGSELKYTVDQHLKQLDKIRFADFYEYSQGECALTKEDFLETKEALITLSDVYTNDDDMMM
;
A
#
# COMPACT_ATOMS: atom_id res chain seq x y z
N MET A 1 -19.65 61.56 -31.32
CA MET A 1 -19.47 60.48 -30.31
C MET A 1 -20.49 59.40 -30.63
N ASN A 2 -20.05 58.24 -31.12
CA ASN A 2 -20.92 57.06 -31.26
C ASN A 2 -20.66 56.17 -30.06
N ILE A 3 -21.58 56.19 -29.10
CA ILE A 3 -21.55 55.34 -27.91
C ILE A 3 -22.09 53.97 -28.33
N LEU A 4 -21.28 52.92 -28.13
CA LEU A 4 -21.66 51.53 -28.36
C LEU A 4 -22.92 51.18 -27.54
N HIS A 5 -23.86 50.46 -28.16
CA HIS A 5 -25.02 49.92 -27.47
C HIS A 5 -24.58 48.82 -26.48
N HIS A 6 -24.83 49.03 -25.18
CA HIS A 6 -24.60 48.04 -24.15
C HIS A 6 -25.47 46.79 -24.41
N LYS A 7 -24.84 45.62 -24.53
CA LYS A 7 -25.54 44.32 -24.59
C LYS A 7 -26.15 44.03 -23.22
N SER A 8 -27.47 43.83 -23.16
CA SER A 8 -28.17 43.45 -21.93
C SER A 8 -27.96 41.96 -21.63
N TYR A 9 -26.93 41.64 -20.86
CA TYR A 9 -26.71 40.30 -20.29
C TYR A 9 -27.59 40.09 -19.05
N HIS A 10 -28.91 40.09 -19.22
CA HIS A 10 -29.81 39.66 -18.16
C HIS A 10 -30.22 38.21 -18.41
N VAL A 11 -29.72 37.32 -17.55
CA VAL A 11 -29.89 35.85 -17.65
C VAL A 11 -31.37 35.44 -17.71
N TYR A 12 -32.23 36.17 -16.99
CA TYR A 12 -33.67 35.90 -16.91
C TYR A 12 -34.51 36.53 -18.03
N ASN A 13 -33.89 37.17 -19.02
CA ASN A 13 -34.66 37.69 -20.15
C ASN A 13 -35.19 36.52 -20.99
N ARG A 14 -36.49 36.51 -21.29
CA ARG A 14 -37.16 35.42 -21.99
C ARG A 14 -36.48 35.03 -23.30
N LYS A 15 -35.94 36.02 -24.02
CA LYS A 15 -35.17 35.81 -25.27
C LYS A 15 -33.84 35.08 -25.05
N ASN A 16 -33.18 35.28 -23.90
CA ASN A 16 -31.94 34.58 -23.57
C ASN A 16 -32.24 33.14 -23.11
N ILE A 17 -33.31 32.93 -22.36
CA ILE A 17 -33.76 31.58 -21.95
C ILE A 17 -34.17 30.76 -23.18
N GLU A 18 -34.93 31.35 -24.11
CA GLU A 18 -35.32 30.69 -25.37
C GLU A 18 -34.09 30.35 -26.23
N LYS A 19 -33.05 31.20 -26.21
CA LYS A 19 -31.80 30.94 -26.93
C LYS A 19 -30.98 29.80 -26.29
N VAL A 20 -30.83 29.81 -24.97
CA VAL A 20 -30.13 28.72 -24.24
C VAL A 20 -30.83 27.38 -24.49
N LYS A 21 -32.17 27.37 -24.46
CA LYS A 21 -32.95 26.16 -24.74
C LYS A 21 -32.79 25.66 -26.18
N ALA A 22 -32.61 26.58 -27.15
CA ALA A 22 -32.33 26.21 -28.54
C ALA A 22 -30.91 25.64 -28.69
N ASP A 23 -29.92 26.26 -28.05
CA ASP A 23 -28.52 25.81 -28.05
C ASP A 23 -28.38 24.44 -27.34
N GLU A 24 -29.10 24.21 -26.23
CA GLU A 24 -29.17 22.91 -25.54
C GLU A 24 -29.81 21.82 -26.41
N ALA A 25 -30.90 22.14 -27.12
CA ALA A 25 -31.56 21.20 -28.02
C ALA A 25 -30.74 20.90 -29.29
N GLU A 26 -29.87 21.82 -29.72
CA GLU A 26 -28.90 21.58 -30.80
C GLU A 26 -27.75 20.70 -30.31
N ALA A 27 -27.21 20.98 -29.12
CA ALA A 27 -26.20 20.14 -28.49
C ALA A 27 -26.69 18.70 -28.24
N GLU A 28 -27.95 18.51 -27.83
CA GLU A 28 -28.53 17.17 -27.64
C GLU A 28 -28.67 16.41 -28.98
N ARG A 29 -29.03 17.10 -30.07
CA ARG A 29 -29.10 16.49 -31.41
C ARG A 29 -27.72 16.07 -31.91
N GLU A 30 -26.71 16.91 -31.73
CA GLU A 30 -25.33 16.55 -32.08
C GLU A 30 -24.79 15.39 -31.23
N ALA A 31 -25.13 15.36 -29.94
CA ALA A 31 -24.77 14.25 -29.05
C ALA A 31 -25.42 12.93 -29.48
N LYS A 32 -26.69 12.95 -29.90
CA LYS A 32 -27.38 11.76 -30.47
C LYS A 32 -26.71 11.30 -31.76
N ILE A 33 -26.41 12.20 -32.69
CA ILE A 33 -25.71 11.86 -33.94
C ILE A 33 -24.34 11.24 -33.66
N LYS A 34 -23.59 11.77 -32.68
CA LYS A 34 -22.30 11.18 -32.26
C LYS A 34 -22.46 9.78 -31.67
N LYS A 35 -23.46 9.58 -30.79
CA LYS A 35 -23.76 8.25 -30.22
C LYS A 35 -24.12 7.25 -31.31
N ASP A 36 -24.98 7.61 -32.25
CA ASP A 36 -25.38 6.74 -33.36
C ASP A 36 -24.20 6.39 -34.28
N LYS A 37 -23.24 7.31 -34.45
CA LYS A 37 -22.02 7.04 -35.22
C LYS A 37 -21.09 6.05 -34.50
N VAL A 38 -20.99 6.16 -33.17
CA VAL A 38 -20.20 5.23 -32.35
C VAL A 38 -20.81 3.84 -32.38
N THR A 39 -22.13 3.71 -32.21
CA THR A 39 -22.81 2.40 -32.26
C THR A 39 -22.70 1.75 -33.64
N LEU A 40 -22.78 2.53 -34.72
CA LEU A 40 -22.54 2.02 -36.07
C LEU A 40 -21.10 1.47 -36.23
N ALA A 41 -20.09 2.24 -35.81
CA ALA A 41 -18.68 1.83 -35.90
C ALA A 41 -18.38 0.57 -35.06
N GLU A 42 -18.99 0.46 -33.88
CA GLU A 42 -18.89 -0.73 -33.03
C GLU A 42 -19.59 -1.95 -33.64
N SER A 43 -20.72 -1.75 -34.31
CA SER A 43 -21.39 -2.83 -35.05
C SER A 43 -20.55 -3.32 -36.24
N GLU A 44 -19.86 -2.43 -36.95
CA GLU A 44 -18.98 -2.75 -38.07
C GLU A 44 -17.69 -3.44 -37.63
N SER A 45 -17.10 -3.02 -36.50
CA SER A 45 -15.93 -3.67 -35.90
C SER A 45 -16.27 -5.08 -35.42
N ARG A 46 -17.44 -5.25 -34.79
CA ARG A 46 -17.96 -6.56 -34.38
C ARG A 46 -18.23 -7.47 -35.57
N LEU A 47 -18.79 -6.94 -36.65
CA LEU A 47 -19.03 -7.70 -37.90
C LEU A 47 -17.73 -8.14 -38.58
N THR A 48 -16.70 -7.29 -38.57
CA THR A 48 -15.39 -7.62 -39.13
C THR A 48 -14.67 -8.69 -38.31
N ILE A 49 -14.72 -8.62 -36.98
CA ILE A 49 -14.20 -9.68 -36.08
C ILE A 49 -14.93 -11.00 -36.32
N LEU A 50 -16.26 -10.98 -36.44
CA LEU A 50 -17.05 -12.19 -36.72
C LEU A 50 -16.73 -12.78 -38.10
N ARG A 51 -16.52 -11.94 -39.13
CA ARG A 51 -16.07 -12.40 -40.46
C ARG A 51 -14.67 -12.99 -40.43
N GLN A 52 -13.74 -12.40 -39.69
CA GLN A 52 -12.39 -12.95 -39.51
C GLN A 52 -12.45 -14.31 -38.82
N ARG A 53 -13.27 -14.44 -37.77
CA ARG A 53 -13.46 -15.70 -37.03
C ARG A 53 -14.17 -16.77 -37.87
N ALA A 54 -15.14 -16.38 -38.70
CA ALA A 54 -15.79 -17.29 -39.65
C ALA A 54 -14.83 -17.77 -40.75
N ASN A 55 -13.96 -16.88 -41.25
CA ASN A 55 -12.93 -17.24 -42.23
C ASN A 55 -11.82 -18.12 -41.63
N ALA A 56 -11.48 -17.94 -40.34
CA ALA A 56 -10.52 -18.78 -39.63
C ALA A 56 -11.04 -20.22 -39.39
N ASN A 57 -12.36 -20.42 -39.40
CA ASN A 57 -12.99 -21.73 -39.21
C ASN A 57 -13.28 -22.48 -40.53
N LEU A 58 -12.86 -21.96 -41.69
CA LEU A 58 -12.94 -22.69 -42.96
C LEU A 58 -11.68 -23.55 -43.15
N PRO A 59 -11.79 -24.86 -43.46
CA PRO A 59 -10.63 -25.70 -43.74
C PRO A 59 -9.93 -25.26 -45.04
N ALA A 60 -8.60 -25.25 -45.03
CA ALA A 60 -7.78 -24.84 -46.17
C ALA A 60 -8.07 -25.72 -47.41
N PRO A 61 -8.27 -25.14 -48.61
CA PRO A 61 -8.56 -25.92 -49.80
C PRO A 61 -7.32 -26.65 -50.30
N ALA A 62 -7.49 -27.93 -50.64
CA ALA A 62 -6.50 -28.76 -51.31
C ALA A 62 -6.28 -28.30 -52.76
N GLU A 63 -5.02 -28.33 -53.20
CA GLU A 63 -4.60 -28.02 -54.56
C GLU A 63 -5.15 -29.04 -55.58
N GLU A 64 -5.96 -28.58 -56.55
CA GLU A 64 -6.10 -29.22 -57.86
C GLU A 64 -6.23 -28.14 -58.96
N PRO A 65 -5.64 -28.36 -60.16
CA PRO A 65 -5.64 -27.37 -61.22
C PRO A 65 -6.94 -27.48 -62.04
N LYS A 66 -7.85 -26.53 -61.88
CA LYS A 66 -8.95 -26.32 -62.82
C LYS A 66 -8.93 -24.90 -63.35
N GLN A 67 -8.61 -24.81 -64.63
CA GLN A 67 -8.62 -23.63 -65.47
C GLN A 67 -10.04 -23.08 -65.55
N HIS A 68 -10.33 -22.02 -64.78
CA HIS A 68 -11.58 -21.28 -64.88
C HIS A 68 -11.38 -20.06 -65.78
N PHE A 69 -12.23 -19.94 -66.80
CA PHE A 69 -12.22 -18.88 -67.80
C PHE A 69 -12.79 -17.59 -67.18
N ASN A 70 -11.97 -16.54 -67.05
CA ASN A 70 -12.40 -15.24 -66.52
C ASN A 70 -13.18 -14.44 -67.58
N LEU A 71 -14.51 -14.48 -67.52
CA LEU A 71 -15.38 -13.75 -68.46
C LEU A 71 -15.51 -12.23 -68.16
N PHE A 72 -14.81 -11.71 -67.14
CA PHE A 72 -14.86 -10.30 -66.73
C PHE A 72 -13.49 -9.67 -66.47
N GLU A 73 -12.42 -10.20 -67.06
CA GLU A 73 -11.06 -9.65 -66.96
C GLU A 73 -10.85 -8.33 -67.75
N GLY A 74 -11.95 -7.74 -68.26
CA GLY A 74 -11.92 -6.52 -69.09
C GLY A 74 -12.53 -5.25 -68.45
N LEU A 75 -13.00 -5.28 -67.20
CA LEU A 75 -13.77 -4.15 -66.63
C LEU A 75 -13.30 -3.63 -65.25
N SER A 76 -12.17 -4.09 -64.73
CA SER A 76 -11.67 -3.64 -63.40
C SER A 76 -10.29 -2.99 -63.41
N LYS A 77 -9.93 -2.31 -64.51
CA LYS A 77 -8.81 -1.34 -64.52
C LYS A 77 -9.30 0.00 -65.02
N GLY A 78 -9.89 0.74 -64.09
CA GLY A 78 -10.35 2.10 -64.31
C GLY A 78 -10.81 2.69 -63.00
N GLY A 79 -9.92 2.77 -62.00
CA GLY A 79 -10.10 3.73 -60.92
C GLY A 79 -10.30 5.10 -61.58
N ASN A 80 -11.43 5.74 -61.32
CA ASN A 80 -11.84 6.93 -62.03
C ASN A 80 -10.84 8.04 -61.67
N GLN A 81 -9.88 8.33 -62.57
CA GLN A 81 -8.77 9.24 -62.29
C GLN A 81 -9.26 10.65 -61.94
N GLU A 82 -10.45 11.03 -62.43
CA GLU A 82 -11.13 12.27 -62.02
C GLU A 82 -11.52 12.27 -60.54
N HIS A 83 -11.92 11.13 -59.97
CA HIS A 83 -12.31 11.03 -58.57
C HIS A 83 -11.10 11.11 -57.63
N GLU A 84 -10.01 10.44 -57.98
CA GLU A 84 -8.77 10.54 -57.20
C GLU A 84 -8.13 11.93 -57.31
N ALA A 85 -8.24 12.58 -58.47
CA ALA A 85 -7.81 13.97 -58.65
C ALA A 85 -8.71 14.95 -57.87
N GLU A 86 -10.02 14.70 -57.78
CA GLU A 86 -10.96 15.53 -57.00
C GLU A 86 -10.72 15.39 -55.49
N VAL A 87 -10.45 14.17 -55.00
CA VAL A 87 -10.10 13.93 -53.60
C VAL A 87 -8.77 14.62 -53.27
N LYS A 88 -7.75 14.48 -54.13
CA LYS A 88 -6.47 15.15 -53.93
C LYS A 88 -6.59 16.68 -54.00
N ALA A 89 -7.45 17.22 -54.87
CA ALA A 89 -7.72 18.65 -54.93
C ALA A 89 -8.43 19.16 -53.67
N LYS A 90 -9.31 18.36 -53.06
CA LYS A 90 -9.95 18.68 -51.76
C LYS A 90 -8.95 18.64 -50.62
N ASP A 91 -8.07 17.64 -50.60
CA ASP A 91 -6.98 17.55 -49.61
C ASP A 91 -6.00 18.73 -49.75
N ASP A 92 -5.61 19.08 -50.98
CA ASP A 92 -4.77 20.26 -51.24
C ASP A 92 -5.47 21.59 -50.87
N GLN A 93 -6.81 21.66 -50.99
CA GLN A 93 -7.60 22.82 -50.55
C GLN A 93 -7.67 22.91 -49.03
N TRP A 94 -7.88 21.78 -48.36
CA TRP A 94 -7.87 21.66 -46.90
C TRP A 94 -6.50 22.01 -46.33
N ASP A 95 -5.43 21.50 -46.94
CA ASP A 95 -4.06 21.81 -46.56
C ASP A 95 -3.74 23.29 -46.81
N LYS A 96 -4.19 23.89 -47.92
CA LYS A 96 -4.08 25.35 -48.12
C LYS A 96 -4.88 26.15 -47.10
N GLN A 97 -6.05 25.67 -46.68
CA GLN A 97 -6.86 26.33 -45.66
C GLN A 97 -6.14 26.30 -44.31
N ILE A 98 -5.57 25.14 -43.92
CA ILE A 98 -4.73 25.01 -42.73
C ILE A 98 -3.46 25.87 -42.84
N THR A 99 -2.81 25.88 -43.99
CA THR A 99 -1.55 26.62 -44.23
C THR A 99 -1.77 28.13 -44.26
N MET A 100 -2.91 28.61 -44.76
CA MET A 100 -3.25 30.05 -44.77
C MET A 100 -3.55 30.59 -43.36
N TYR A 101 -3.91 29.72 -42.40
CA TYR A 101 -4.02 30.05 -40.98
C TYR A 101 -2.69 30.01 -40.22
N LEU A 102 -1.64 29.36 -40.76
CA LEU A 102 -0.28 29.36 -40.21
C LEU A 102 0.68 30.36 -40.88
N GLU A 103 0.40 30.84 -42.09
CA GLU A 103 1.25 31.81 -42.82
C GLU A 103 0.91 33.29 -42.55
N LYS A 104 -0.09 33.57 -41.71
CA LYS A 104 -0.25 34.88 -41.07
C LYS A 104 0.37 34.87 -39.66
N GLY A 105 1.70 34.88 -39.63
CA GLY A 105 2.44 35.47 -38.53
C GLY A 105 3.45 34.57 -37.82
N ALA A 106 4.54 34.20 -38.49
CA ALA A 106 5.85 34.04 -37.84
C ALA A 106 6.97 33.97 -38.88
N GLU A 107 7.73 35.06 -39.03
CA GLU A 107 8.99 35.05 -39.79
C GLU A 107 9.98 34.04 -39.18
N LYS A 108 10.64 33.23 -40.02
CA LYS A 108 11.53 32.11 -39.65
C LYS A 108 12.87 32.48 -38.99
N ALA A 109 13.01 33.69 -38.46
CA ALA A 109 14.16 34.06 -37.62
C ALA A 109 13.71 35.03 -36.52
N PRO A 110 14.05 34.77 -35.24
CA PRO A 110 13.67 35.64 -34.13
C PRO A 110 14.29 37.03 -34.28
N TRP A 111 13.57 38.06 -33.82
CA TRP A 111 13.84 39.48 -34.10
C TRP A 111 15.22 40.00 -33.64
N TYR A 112 15.94 39.27 -32.79
CA TYR A 112 17.31 39.58 -32.36
C TYR A 112 18.42 38.92 -33.20
N ALA A 113 18.06 38.08 -34.18
CA ALA A 113 18.99 37.43 -35.11
C ALA A 113 19.13 38.19 -36.46
N LYS A 114 18.55 39.39 -36.57
CA LYS A 114 18.69 40.24 -37.77
C LYS A 114 19.91 41.15 -37.61
N GLU A 115 20.84 41.08 -38.57
CA GLU A 115 21.99 41.98 -38.64
C GLU A 115 21.53 43.42 -38.90
N SER A 116 21.98 44.34 -38.04
CA SER A 116 21.64 45.76 -38.08
C SER A 116 22.37 46.48 -39.20
N ASN A 117 21.80 46.46 -40.40
CA ASN A 117 22.12 47.43 -41.42
C ASN A 117 20.85 48.18 -41.84
N GLN A 118 20.93 49.50 -41.66
CA GLN A 118 20.01 50.53 -42.11
C GLN A 118 18.80 50.80 -41.20
N VAL A 119 19.00 51.85 -40.41
CA VAL A 119 18.02 52.61 -39.65
C VAL A 119 16.94 53.16 -40.58
N GLU A 120 15.72 52.61 -40.55
CA GLU A 120 14.52 53.35 -40.95
C GLU A 120 13.82 53.90 -39.71
N LYS A 121 13.92 55.22 -39.56
CA LYS A 121 13.20 56.02 -38.58
C LYS A 121 11.71 56.03 -38.93
N TYR A 122 10.84 55.50 -38.07
CA TYR A 122 9.45 55.93 -38.03
C TYR A 122 9.32 57.05 -36.99
N ILE A 123 9.23 58.27 -37.50
CA ILE A 123 8.86 59.48 -36.76
C ILE A 123 7.35 59.61 -36.86
N ASP A 124 6.73 59.77 -35.70
CA ASP A 124 5.33 60.11 -35.49
C ASP A 124 4.98 61.42 -36.21
N LYS A 125 3.99 61.40 -37.11
CA LYS A 125 3.54 62.57 -37.86
C LYS A 125 2.26 63.11 -37.26
N ASP A 126 2.40 63.95 -36.24
CA ASP A 126 1.38 64.96 -35.91
C ASP A 126 1.95 66.38 -35.94
N LYS A 127 1.55 67.07 -37.01
CA LYS A 127 1.36 68.53 -37.23
C LYS A 127 2.32 69.51 -36.54
N PHE A 128 3.05 70.29 -37.33
CA PHE A 128 2.78 71.70 -37.63
C PHE A 128 3.93 72.34 -38.43
N LYS A 129 3.56 73.28 -39.30
CA LYS A 129 4.43 74.11 -40.15
C LYS A 129 5.58 74.75 -39.37
N ARG A 130 6.82 74.72 -39.90
CA ARG A 130 7.61 75.94 -40.20
C ARG A 130 8.97 75.65 -40.87
N ARG A 131 9.25 76.55 -41.81
CA ARG A 131 10.47 76.87 -42.56
C ARG A 131 11.82 76.54 -41.91
N GLU A 132 12.71 76.03 -42.76
CA GLU A 132 14.15 76.29 -42.89
C GLU A 132 14.77 77.31 -41.89
N ASN A 133 15.77 76.88 -41.12
CA ASN A 133 17.19 77.18 -41.41
C ASN A 133 18.14 76.79 -40.25
N ASN A 134 19.22 76.11 -40.65
CA ASN A 134 20.62 76.22 -40.23
C ASN A 134 21.10 76.08 -38.76
N ASP A 135 21.99 75.08 -38.63
CA ASP A 135 23.27 75.06 -37.91
C ASP A 135 23.34 74.94 -36.37
N HIS A 136 24.30 74.10 -35.97
CA HIS A 136 24.91 73.83 -34.64
C HIS A 136 24.40 72.61 -33.85
N LYS A 137 24.98 71.42 -34.14
CA LYS A 137 24.91 70.24 -33.27
C LYS A 137 25.79 70.41 -32.01
N LYS A 138 25.16 70.55 -30.84
CA LYS A 138 25.77 70.24 -29.53
C LYS A 138 25.67 68.73 -29.24
N LYS A 139 26.71 68.18 -28.60
CA LYS A 139 26.94 66.75 -28.33
C LYS A 139 25.94 66.20 -27.29
N PRO A 140 25.36 64.99 -27.47
CA PRO A 140 24.52 64.35 -26.47
C PRO A 140 25.34 63.66 -25.36
N ILE A 141 24.79 63.77 -24.14
CA ILE A 141 25.33 63.32 -22.86
C ILE A 141 25.28 61.79 -22.76
N GLN A 142 26.37 61.21 -22.25
CA GLN A 142 26.60 59.78 -22.06
C GLN A 142 25.88 59.29 -20.79
N LEU A 143 25.12 58.20 -20.92
CA LEU A 143 24.58 57.46 -19.78
C LEU A 143 25.44 56.20 -19.57
N LEU A 144 25.80 56.02 -18.32
CA LEU A 144 26.88 55.19 -17.79
C LEU A 144 26.56 53.69 -17.91
N ASP A 145 27.46 52.97 -18.60
CA ASP A 145 27.69 51.52 -18.64
C ASP A 145 26.48 50.58 -18.90
N ASP A 146 26.18 50.37 -20.19
CA ASP A 146 25.45 49.19 -20.67
C ASP A 146 26.33 47.92 -20.48
N PRO A 147 25.88 46.91 -19.70
CA PRO A 147 26.66 45.70 -19.41
C PRO A 147 27.10 44.92 -20.65
N LEU A 148 26.46 45.11 -21.81
CA LEU A 148 26.86 44.46 -23.07
C LEU A 148 28.19 44.99 -23.64
N ASP A 149 28.53 46.26 -23.41
CA ASP A 149 29.80 46.84 -23.90
C ASP A 149 31.01 46.37 -23.06
N ALA A 150 30.81 46.09 -21.77
CA ALA A 150 31.80 45.44 -20.93
C ALA A 150 32.11 44.00 -21.41
N ILE A 151 31.06 43.26 -21.79
CA ILE A 151 31.19 41.89 -22.31
C ILE A 151 31.89 41.88 -23.68
N LYS A 152 31.56 42.83 -24.58
CA LYS A 152 32.24 42.97 -25.88
C LYS A 152 33.71 43.34 -25.75
N LYS A 153 34.08 44.20 -24.79
CA LYS A 153 35.50 44.52 -24.48
C LYS A 153 36.26 43.29 -23.97
N GLN A 154 35.67 42.50 -23.08
CA GLN A 154 36.31 41.28 -22.57
C GLN A 154 36.46 40.19 -23.65
N LEU A 155 35.50 40.06 -24.56
CA LEU A 155 35.59 39.11 -25.67
C LEU A 155 36.65 39.51 -26.71
N LYS A 156 36.78 40.81 -27.05
CA LYS A 156 37.86 41.31 -27.93
C LYS A 156 39.25 41.08 -27.33
N SER A 157 39.43 41.37 -26.03
CA SER A 157 40.68 41.09 -25.30
C SER A 157 41.05 39.59 -25.31
N ARG A 158 40.04 38.71 -25.27
CA ARG A 158 40.24 37.26 -25.32
C ARG A 158 40.58 36.74 -26.73
N GLU A 159 40.11 37.39 -27.79
CA GLU A 159 40.45 37.05 -29.19
C GLU A 159 41.85 37.53 -29.58
N GLU A 160 42.28 38.70 -29.13
CA GLU A 160 43.65 39.19 -29.33
C GLU A 160 44.68 38.28 -28.64
N ARG A 161 44.42 37.86 -27.40
CA ARG A 161 45.27 36.87 -26.68
C ARG A 161 45.34 35.49 -27.34
N LYS A 162 44.37 35.13 -28.19
CA LYS A 162 44.38 33.87 -28.97
C LYS A 162 45.17 33.99 -30.27
N ARG A 163 45.16 35.17 -30.92
CA ARG A 163 45.96 35.44 -32.12
C ARG A 163 47.46 35.50 -31.80
N ASP A 164 47.84 36.07 -30.66
CA ASP A 164 49.24 36.13 -30.20
C ASP A 164 49.85 34.75 -29.87
N LYS A 165 49.03 33.77 -29.45
CA LYS A 165 49.47 32.38 -29.23
C LYS A 165 49.58 31.56 -30.52
N HIS A 166 48.92 31.97 -31.61
CA HIS A 166 48.94 31.25 -32.89
C HIS A 166 50.14 31.67 -33.76
N ASP A 167 50.65 32.90 -33.60
CA ASP A 167 51.85 33.39 -34.27
C ASP A 167 53.17 32.90 -33.64
N TYR A 168 53.16 32.50 -32.36
CA TYR A 168 54.34 31.91 -31.70
C TYR A 168 54.64 30.45 -32.14
N LYS A 169 53.67 29.76 -32.76
CA LYS A 169 53.83 28.38 -33.28
C LYS A 169 54.14 28.30 -34.78
N ARG A 170 54.04 29.42 -35.51
CA ARG A 170 54.23 29.46 -36.97
C ARG A 170 55.69 29.69 -37.42
N LYS A 171 56.63 29.81 -36.46
CA LYS A 171 58.08 30.05 -36.71
C LYS A 171 59.00 28.84 -36.47
N LYS A 172 58.49 27.61 -36.32
CA LYS A 172 59.33 26.42 -36.06
C LYS A 172 59.10 25.20 -36.96
N ALA A 173 58.42 25.36 -38.09
CA ALA A 173 58.12 24.24 -39.00
C ALA A 173 58.36 24.60 -40.48
N ASP A 174 59.50 25.23 -40.77
CA ASP A 174 60.13 25.17 -42.09
C ASP A 174 61.24 24.12 -42.04
N LYS A 175 60.91 22.88 -42.41
CA LYS A 175 61.80 21.82 -42.92
C LYS A 175 61.06 20.47 -42.82
N HIS A 176 60.33 20.09 -43.86
CA HIS A 176 60.62 18.90 -44.63
C HIS A 176 59.56 18.72 -45.72
N LYS A 177 60.09 18.54 -46.92
CA LYS A 177 59.40 18.33 -48.18
C LYS A 177 59.17 16.82 -48.38
N ASP A 178 58.13 16.53 -49.16
CA ASP A 178 57.92 15.32 -49.97
C ASP A 178 57.40 14.04 -49.27
N THR A 179 56.14 13.70 -49.53
CA THR A 179 55.77 12.57 -50.41
C THR A 179 54.26 12.55 -50.66
N LYS A 180 53.87 12.47 -51.94
CA LYS A 180 52.49 12.27 -52.41
C LYS A 180 52.13 10.78 -52.29
N THR A 181 50.97 10.44 -51.72
CA THR A 181 50.21 9.22 -52.05
C THR A 181 48.71 9.40 -51.81
N GLY A 182 47.91 9.16 -52.86
CA GLY A 182 46.50 8.73 -52.85
C GLY A 182 45.44 9.69 -52.30
N SER A 183 44.71 10.39 -53.17
CA SER A 183 43.42 11.01 -52.81
C SER A 183 42.42 9.90 -52.47
N SER A 184 42.14 9.71 -51.18
CA SER A 184 41.08 8.81 -50.73
C SER A 184 39.72 9.30 -51.22
N SER A 185 38.84 8.37 -51.58
CA SER A 185 37.48 8.66 -52.04
C SER A 185 36.73 9.49 -50.99
N ILE A 186 35.87 10.42 -51.42
CA ILE A 186 35.09 11.31 -50.52
C ILE A 186 34.31 10.52 -49.47
N GLU A 187 33.93 9.29 -49.80
CA GLU A 187 33.15 8.40 -48.95
C GLU A 187 34.02 7.75 -47.86
N GLU A 188 35.27 7.42 -48.18
CA GLU A 188 36.27 6.97 -47.20
C GLU A 188 36.69 8.12 -46.27
N LEU A 189 36.77 9.35 -46.80
CA LEU A 189 37.01 10.55 -45.99
C LEU A 189 35.83 10.85 -45.06
N ARG A 190 34.59 10.60 -45.51
CA ARG A 190 33.38 10.71 -44.67
C ARG A 190 33.36 9.63 -43.59
N LYS A 191 33.73 8.39 -43.92
CA LYS A 191 33.83 7.30 -42.95
C LYS A 191 34.89 7.59 -41.90
N LYS A 192 36.09 8.01 -42.33
CA LYS A 192 37.18 8.46 -41.43
C LYS A 192 36.84 9.72 -40.64
N ARG A 193 35.98 10.61 -41.14
CA ARG A 193 35.46 11.76 -40.37
C ARG A 193 34.49 11.27 -39.29
N ARG A 194 33.57 10.36 -39.63
CA ARG A 194 32.57 9.83 -38.70
C ARG A 194 33.21 8.99 -37.58
N GLU A 195 34.23 8.20 -37.90
CA GLU A 195 35.04 7.49 -36.91
C GLU A 195 35.79 8.47 -35.99
N ARG A 196 36.38 9.54 -36.53
CA ARG A 196 37.00 10.59 -35.70
C ARG A 196 36.00 11.32 -34.82
N GLU A 197 34.81 11.61 -35.34
CA GLU A 197 33.73 12.23 -34.57
C GLU A 197 33.21 11.28 -33.49
N GLN A 198 33.11 9.97 -33.76
CA GLN A 198 32.75 8.97 -32.75
C GLN A 198 33.82 8.80 -31.69
N GLU A 199 35.10 8.78 -32.07
CA GLU A 199 36.23 8.73 -31.12
C GLU A 199 36.34 10.02 -30.30
N GLU A 200 36.18 11.19 -30.90
CA GLU A 200 36.14 12.45 -30.16
C GLU A 200 34.91 12.53 -29.26
N ARG A 201 33.75 12.00 -29.69
CA ARG A 201 32.54 11.94 -28.88
C ARG A 201 32.67 10.90 -27.76
N ALA A 202 33.35 9.78 -27.99
CA ALA A 202 33.68 8.80 -26.96
C ALA A 202 34.72 9.34 -25.98
N ARG A 203 35.71 10.10 -26.46
CA ARG A 203 36.72 10.78 -25.65
C ARG A 203 36.11 11.94 -24.87
N LYS A 204 35.18 12.68 -25.46
CA LYS A 204 34.37 13.72 -24.79
C LYS A 204 33.45 13.09 -23.76
N ASN A 205 32.78 11.97 -24.07
CA ASN A 205 32.00 11.20 -23.10
C ASN A 205 32.89 10.66 -21.98
N ARG A 206 34.11 10.18 -22.25
CA ARG A 206 35.07 9.74 -21.23
C ARG A 206 35.67 10.90 -20.42
N LEU A 207 35.73 12.10 -20.99
CA LEU A 207 36.15 13.32 -20.29
C LEU A 207 35.00 13.89 -19.43
N PHE A 208 33.75 13.69 -19.87
CA PHE A 208 32.53 14.10 -19.16
C PHE A 208 32.12 13.07 -18.09
N LEU A 209 32.41 11.79 -18.33
CA LEU A 209 32.22 10.64 -17.45
C LEU A 209 33.61 10.04 -17.15
N GLY A 210 34.51 10.80 -16.51
CA GLY A 210 35.82 10.28 -16.06
C GLY A 210 35.70 8.92 -15.36
N PRO A 211 36.79 8.12 -15.26
CA PRO A 211 36.72 6.75 -14.74
C PRO A 211 35.97 6.76 -13.41
N GLN A 212 34.82 6.06 -13.38
CA GLN A 212 33.95 5.93 -12.21
C GLN A 212 34.72 5.24 -11.08
N GLN A 213 35.43 6.02 -10.28
CA GLN A 213 35.26 5.95 -8.83
C GLN A 213 34.08 6.87 -8.53
N GLU A 214 33.00 6.30 -8.00
CA GLU A 214 31.82 7.04 -7.57
C GLU A 214 32.20 8.08 -6.52
N THR A 215 32.43 9.32 -6.96
CA THR A 215 32.52 10.48 -6.10
C THR A 215 31.26 11.31 -6.29
N LEU A 216 30.43 11.28 -5.24
CA LEU A 216 29.16 11.97 -5.11
C LEU A 216 29.32 13.49 -5.29
N ASP A 217 28.35 14.13 -5.93
CA ASP A 217 28.23 15.58 -6.09
C ASP A 217 28.32 16.33 -4.74
N GLU A 218 29.40 17.10 -4.52
CA GLU A 218 29.63 17.92 -3.31
C GLU A 218 28.66 19.12 -3.17
N ARG A 219 27.72 19.32 -4.11
CA ARG A 219 26.62 20.29 -3.98
C ARG A 219 25.29 19.68 -3.51
N ASN A 220 25.25 18.36 -3.35
CA ASN A 220 24.19 17.60 -2.65
C ASN A 220 24.65 17.08 -1.28
N MET A 221 25.79 17.57 -0.77
CA MET A 221 26.21 17.34 0.62
C MET A 221 25.26 18.09 1.56
N SER A 222 24.11 17.47 1.86
CA SER A 222 23.39 17.74 3.09
C SER A 222 24.39 17.63 4.23
N TYR A 223 24.32 18.60 5.15
CA TYR A 223 25.05 18.60 6.42
C TYR A 223 25.19 17.17 6.95
N ASN A 224 26.42 16.79 7.32
CA ASN A 224 26.78 15.52 7.96
C ASN A 224 25.73 15.11 9.00
N SER A 225 24.69 14.38 8.58
CA SER A 225 23.83 13.64 9.47
C SER A 225 24.58 12.35 9.75
N GLN A 226 24.89 12.11 11.01
CA GLN A 226 25.50 10.88 11.52
C GLN A 226 24.61 9.63 11.35
N PHE A 227 23.79 9.56 10.30
CA PHE A 227 22.82 8.52 10.04
C PHE A 227 22.98 8.02 8.60
N ASN A 228 23.19 6.70 8.48
CA ASN A 228 23.25 5.99 7.20
C ASN A 228 21.90 6.08 6.49
N LYS A 229 21.66 7.15 5.73
CA LYS A 229 20.40 7.40 5.03
C LYS A 229 19.91 6.21 4.21
N ARG A 230 20.81 5.51 3.51
CA ARG A 230 20.47 4.33 2.70
C ARG A 230 20.08 3.11 3.54
N GLU A 231 20.75 2.88 4.67
CA GLU A 231 20.40 1.77 5.57
C GLU A 231 19.11 2.09 6.32
N THR A 232 18.88 3.34 6.74
CA THR A 232 17.59 3.74 7.30
C THR A 232 16.48 3.71 6.26
N GLU A 233 16.72 4.13 5.01
CA GLU A 233 15.75 3.99 3.93
C GLU A 233 15.45 2.51 3.66
N GLN A 234 16.45 1.63 3.63
CA GLN A 234 16.23 0.19 3.46
C GLN A 234 15.50 -0.44 4.66
N ALA A 235 15.83 -0.05 5.89
CA ALA A 235 15.12 -0.49 7.10
C ALA A 235 13.68 0.02 7.15
N HIS A 236 13.41 1.23 6.64
CA HIS A 236 12.06 1.78 6.48
C HIS A 236 11.28 1.07 5.37
N HIS A 237 11.92 0.78 4.23
CA HIS A 237 11.30 0.01 3.15
C HIS A 237 10.96 -1.42 3.60
N GLN A 238 11.78 -2.04 4.46
CA GLN A 238 11.53 -3.38 5.00
C GLN A 238 10.37 -3.44 6.01
N ARG A 239 9.84 -2.29 6.44
CA ARG A 239 8.78 -2.18 7.47
C ARG A 239 7.65 -1.22 7.04
N SER A 240 7.27 -1.29 5.77
CA SER A 240 6.17 -0.48 5.24
C SER A 240 4.81 -1.06 5.63
N GLY A 241 3.87 -0.20 6.05
CA GLY A 241 2.51 -0.59 6.43
C GLY A 241 2.35 -0.96 7.91
N SER A 242 1.13 -0.76 8.42
CA SER A 242 0.74 -1.03 9.82
C SER A 242 0.86 -2.51 10.20
N ILE A 243 1.29 -2.82 11.44
CA ILE A 243 1.37 -4.21 11.90
C ILE A 243 -0.03 -4.82 12.08
N ALA A 244 -1.02 -4.03 12.48
CA ALA A 244 -2.43 -4.42 12.48
C ALA A 244 -2.89 -4.90 11.11
N ASN A 245 -2.49 -4.23 10.03
CA ASN A 245 -2.88 -4.63 8.67
C ASN A 245 -2.16 -5.91 8.22
N HIS A 246 -0.91 -6.12 8.63
CA HIS A 246 -0.22 -7.41 8.44
C HIS A 246 -0.93 -8.57 9.15
N VAL A 247 -1.30 -8.38 10.43
CA VAL A 247 -2.07 -9.36 11.21
C VAL A 247 -3.43 -9.62 10.56
N GLY A 248 -4.13 -8.57 10.16
CA GLY A 248 -5.42 -8.65 9.47
C GLY A 248 -5.34 -9.43 8.16
N THR A 249 -4.29 -9.20 7.36
CA THR A 249 -4.09 -9.92 6.09
C THR A 249 -3.90 -11.42 6.33
N HIS A 250 -3.06 -11.82 7.30
CA HIS A 250 -2.90 -13.24 7.64
C HIS A 250 -4.18 -13.85 8.21
N PHE A 251 -4.90 -13.10 9.05
CA PHE A 251 -6.18 -13.54 9.61
C PHE A 251 -7.17 -13.85 8.49
N TRP A 252 -7.37 -12.91 7.57
CA TRP A 252 -8.31 -13.06 6.47
C TRP A 252 -7.84 -14.14 5.49
N ASN A 253 -6.58 -14.17 5.07
CA ASN A 253 -6.06 -15.23 4.18
C ASN A 253 -6.29 -16.63 4.77
N SER A 254 -6.16 -16.79 6.09
CA SER A 254 -6.48 -18.06 6.76
C SER A 254 -7.98 -18.36 6.78
N GLN A 255 -8.84 -17.33 6.80
CA GLN A 255 -10.28 -17.50 6.67
C GLN A 255 -10.71 -17.96 5.28
N GLU A 256 -10.02 -17.53 4.23
CA GLU A 256 -10.34 -17.91 2.84
C GLU A 256 -10.19 -19.42 2.61
N GLU A 257 -9.21 -20.06 3.26
CA GLU A 257 -8.95 -21.50 3.15
C GLU A 257 -10.11 -22.39 3.63
N TYR A 258 -11.06 -21.83 4.39
CA TYR A 258 -12.24 -22.58 4.79
C TYR A 258 -13.35 -22.59 3.72
N PHE A 259 -13.24 -21.81 2.64
CA PHE A 259 -14.20 -21.89 1.54
C PHE A 259 -13.94 -23.12 0.67
N THR A 260 -14.98 -23.89 0.41
CA THR A 260 -14.93 -25.07 -0.47
C THR A 260 -15.32 -24.69 -1.90
N TYR A 261 -14.32 -24.38 -2.73
CA TYR A 261 -14.51 -24.14 -4.16
C TYR A 261 -14.49 -25.47 -4.92
N GLY A 262 -15.60 -26.22 -4.89
CA GLY A 262 -15.76 -27.49 -5.60
C GLY A 262 -15.66 -28.73 -4.70
N GLY A 263 -16.58 -29.69 -4.90
CA GLY A 263 -16.95 -30.76 -3.95
C GLY A 263 -15.95 -31.89 -3.70
N SER A 264 -14.66 -31.61 -3.50
CA SER A 264 -13.66 -32.63 -3.12
C SER A 264 -13.31 -32.67 -1.63
N ASN A 265 -13.68 -31.66 -0.84
CA ASN A 265 -13.37 -31.54 0.60
C ASN A 265 -14.58 -31.14 1.45
N GLU A 266 -15.75 -31.70 1.18
CA GLU A 266 -16.99 -31.36 1.91
C GLU A 266 -16.89 -31.58 3.44
N SER A 267 -16.06 -32.51 3.93
CA SER A 267 -16.05 -32.87 5.36
C SER A 267 -15.23 -31.95 6.28
N LYS A 268 -14.32 -31.10 5.76
CA LYS A 268 -13.37 -30.34 6.60
C LYS A 268 -13.91 -28.96 7.06
N THR A 269 -14.99 -28.47 6.48
CA THR A 269 -15.49 -27.10 6.68
C THR A 269 -16.93 -27.06 7.22
N GLU A 270 -17.54 -28.21 7.49
CA GLU A 270 -18.88 -28.27 8.06
C GLU A 270 -18.96 -27.68 9.47
N GLU A 271 -17.88 -27.72 10.26
CA GLU A 271 -17.89 -27.24 11.66
C GLU A 271 -17.97 -25.71 11.80
N ILE A 272 -17.54 -24.95 10.77
CA ILE A 272 -17.36 -23.49 10.83
C ILE A 272 -18.45 -22.78 10.03
N ASN A 273 -18.99 -21.70 10.59
CA ASN A 273 -19.93 -20.81 9.93
C ASN A 273 -19.19 -19.57 9.37
N HIS A 274 -19.17 -19.44 8.05
CA HIS A 274 -18.49 -18.33 7.35
C HIS A 274 -19.28 -17.02 7.38
N ASP A 275 -20.62 -17.09 7.48
CA ASP A 275 -21.52 -15.94 7.39
C ASP A 275 -21.37 -14.96 8.56
N VAL A 276 -20.73 -15.40 9.66
CA VAL A 276 -20.43 -14.55 10.82
C VAL A 276 -19.43 -13.45 10.45
N LEU A 277 -18.42 -13.77 9.63
CA LEU A 277 -17.36 -12.83 9.25
C LEU A 277 -17.50 -12.31 7.82
N TYR A 278 -18.17 -13.07 6.95
CA TYR A 278 -18.36 -12.72 5.55
C TYR A 278 -19.76 -12.20 5.29
N ARG A 279 -19.89 -11.42 4.24
CA ARG A 279 -21.17 -11.01 3.65
C ARG A 279 -21.27 -11.59 2.24
N ALA A 280 -22.48 -12.01 1.88
CA ALA A 280 -22.82 -12.33 0.49
C ALA A 280 -23.31 -11.05 -0.18
N GLY A 281 -22.67 -10.68 -1.29
CA GLY A 281 -23.10 -9.61 -2.17
C GLY A 281 -23.29 -10.12 -3.59
N GLU A 282 -23.75 -9.26 -4.49
CA GLU A 282 -23.82 -9.55 -5.92
C GLU A 282 -23.00 -8.50 -6.66
N ASN A 283 -22.16 -8.94 -7.60
CA ASN A 283 -21.46 -8.01 -8.47
C ASN A 283 -22.38 -7.47 -9.57
N SER A 284 -21.91 -6.49 -10.35
CA SER A 284 -22.65 -5.92 -11.49
C SER A 284 -23.04 -6.95 -12.56
N SER A 285 -22.39 -8.12 -12.56
CA SER A 285 -22.68 -9.25 -13.45
C SER A 285 -23.71 -10.23 -12.87
N GLY A 286 -24.26 -9.97 -11.68
CA GLY A 286 -25.22 -10.85 -10.99
C GLY A 286 -24.61 -12.11 -10.39
N VAL A 287 -23.28 -12.19 -10.26
CA VAL A 287 -22.58 -13.30 -9.62
C VAL A 287 -22.47 -13.02 -8.13
N SER A 288 -22.81 -14.02 -7.30
CA SER A 288 -22.65 -13.94 -5.85
C SER A 288 -21.18 -13.84 -5.47
N THR A 289 -20.84 -12.81 -4.71
CA THR A 289 -19.49 -12.54 -4.20
C THR A 289 -19.50 -12.61 -2.68
N TYR A 290 -18.51 -13.27 -2.09
CA TYR A 290 -18.32 -13.25 -0.64
C TYR A 290 -17.19 -12.28 -0.30
N THR A 291 -17.48 -11.29 0.55
CA THR A 291 -16.47 -10.31 0.99
C THR A 291 -16.44 -10.23 2.52
N PRO A 292 -15.28 -9.96 3.14
CA PRO A 292 -15.19 -9.79 4.59
C PRO A 292 -15.97 -8.58 5.10
N ARG A 293 -16.57 -8.71 6.29
CA ARG A 293 -17.11 -7.59 7.08
C ARG A 293 -15.98 -6.90 7.84
N THR A 294 -15.20 -6.09 7.13
CA THR A 294 -13.99 -5.46 7.70
C THR A 294 -13.83 -4.02 7.24
N LEU A 295 -13.17 -3.22 8.08
CA LEU A 295 -12.71 -1.87 7.78
C LEU A 295 -11.21 -1.82 8.02
N ILE A 296 -10.48 -1.34 7.04
CA ILE A 296 -9.03 -1.27 7.01
C ILE A 296 -8.66 0.20 6.84
N TYR A 297 -7.93 0.71 7.82
CA TYR A 297 -7.39 2.06 7.83
C TYR A 297 -5.88 2.00 7.68
N ASP A 298 -5.34 2.82 6.80
CA ASP A 298 -3.90 2.99 6.65
C ASP A 298 -3.60 4.39 6.11
N LEU A 299 -2.36 4.82 6.24
CA LEU A 299 -1.87 6.05 5.66
C LEU A 299 -1.88 5.97 4.13
N LYS A 300 -1.89 7.13 3.46
CA LYS A 300 -1.74 7.15 2.01
C LYS A 300 -0.40 6.54 1.61
N GLY A 301 -0.43 5.53 0.74
CA GLY A 301 0.73 4.72 0.36
C GLY A 301 0.87 3.41 1.15
N GLY A 302 0.23 3.30 2.33
CA GLY A 302 0.23 2.10 3.18
C GLY A 302 -0.49 0.90 2.57
N PHE A 303 -1.45 1.14 1.68
CA PHE A 303 -2.12 0.08 0.91
C PHE A 303 -1.24 -0.54 -0.18
N GLY A 304 -0.04 -0.02 -0.43
CA GLY A 304 0.92 -0.58 -1.38
C GLY A 304 0.35 -0.67 -2.80
N SER A 305 0.35 -1.89 -3.35
CA SER A 305 -0.15 -2.17 -4.71
C SER A 305 -1.66 -2.41 -4.76
N MET A 306 -2.33 -2.50 -3.60
CA MET A 306 -3.76 -2.76 -3.53
C MET A 306 -4.57 -1.53 -3.97
N GLN A 307 -5.58 -1.76 -4.81
CA GLN A 307 -6.49 -0.73 -5.29
C GLN A 307 -7.77 -0.70 -4.45
N LYS A 308 -8.40 0.48 -4.34
CA LYS A 308 -9.69 0.62 -3.63
C LYS A 308 -10.81 -0.19 -4.30
N TYR A 309 -10.78 -0.27 -5.63
CA TYR A 309 -11.71 -1.08 -6.42
C TYR A 309 -10.96 -2.30 -6.91
N ASN A 310 -11.35 -3.45 -6.34
CA ASN A 310 -10.89 -4.75 -6.81
C ASN A 310 -11.65 -5.15 -8.07
N ARG A 311 -11.17 -6.20 -8.75
CA ARG A 311 -11.79 -6.74 -9.97
C ARG A 311 -13.29 -7.05 -9.83
N LEU A 312 -13.75 -7.41 -8.62
CA LEU A 312 -15.16 -7.65 -8.31
C LEU A 312 -16.05 -6.40 -8.43
N PHE A 313 -15.46 -5.21 -8.23
CA PHE A 313 -16.16 -3.92 -8.19
C PHE A 313 -15.68 -2.95 -9.27
N SER A 314 -14.70 -3.36 -10.09
CA SER A 314 -14.34 -2.66 -11.32
C SER A 314 -15.52 -2.73 -12.28
N MET A 315 -16.24 -1.62 -12.45
CA MET A 315 -17.03 -1.42 -13.66
C MET A 315 -16.03 -1.50 -14.82
N GLU A 316 -16.34 -2.26 -15.88
CA GLU A 316 -15.57 -2.21 -17.13
C GLU A 316 -15.26 -0.74 -17.42
N ASP A 317 -13.97 -0.40 -17.48
CA ASP A 317 -13.46 0.97 -17.47
C ASP A 317 -14.41 1.91 -18.21
N ASP A 318 -15.05 2.83 -17.51
CA ASP A 318 -15.59 4.02 -18.18
C ASP A 318 -14.35 4.83 -18.57
N PRO A 319 -13.99 4.93 -19.86
CA PRO A 319 -12.82 5.71 -20.29
C PRO A 319 -13.03 7.22 -20.10
N GLN A 320 -14.06 7.62 -19.34
CA GLN A 320 -14.33 8.97 -18.89
C GLN A 320 -14.01 9.17 -17.41
N GLN A 321 -12.84 8.72 -16.95
CA GLN A 321 -12.20 9.45 -15.85
C GLN A 321 -11.79 10.81 -16.41
N ALA A 322 -12.67 11.81 -16.26
CA ALA A 322 -12.50 13.15 -16.79
C ALA A 322 -11.11 13.69 -16.43
N THR A 323 -10.25 13.76 -17.45
CA THR A 323 -8.98 14.45 -17.39
C THR A 323 -9.33 15.91 -17.22
N TRP A 324 -9.19 16.43 -16.00
CA TRP A 324 -9.27 17.86 -15.78
C TRP A 324 -8.20 18.52 -16.65
N ASP A 325 -8.64 19.28 -17.65
CA ASP A 325 -7.84 19.85 -18.75
C ASP A 325 -6.93 21.02 -18.30
N GLN A 326 -6.57 21.07 -17.01
CA GLN A 326 -5.72 22.09 -16.42
C GLN A 326 -4.45 21.48 -15.83
N GLY A 327 -3.62 20.84 -16.65
CA GLY A 327 -2.17 20.72 -16.41
C GLY A 327 -1.68 20.23 -15.04
N VAL A 328 -2.51 19.59 -14.21
CA VAL A 328 -2.09 18.96 -12.97
C VAL A 328 -1.68 17.55 -13.34
N SER A 329 -0.37 17.36 -13.53
CA SER A 329 0.21 16.01 -13.57
C SER A 329 0.05 15.39 -12.19
N ARG A 330 -1.09 14.72 -11.95
CA ARG A 330 -1.25 13.88 -10.76
C ARG A 330 -0.32 12.69 -10.91
N ILE A 331 0.86 12.78 -10.28
CA ILE A 331 1.78 11.64 -10.18
C ILE A 331 1.21 10.73 -9.09
N ASP A 332 0.19 9.93 -9.43
CA ASP A 332 -0.16 8.78 -8.59
C ASP A 332 0.98 7.77 -8.76
N ARG A 333 1.92 7.76 -7.80
CA ARG A 333 2.95 6.72 -7.72
C ARG A 333 2.27 5.42 -7.31
N SER A 334 1.67 4.71 -8.26
CA SER A 334 1.17 3.35 -8.01
C SER A 334 2.37 2.48 -7.67
N VAL A 335 2.35 1.85 -6.50
CA VAL A 335 3.36 0.84 -6.13
C VAL A 335 3.15 -0.36 -7.06
N PRO A 336 4.21 -0.88 -7.70
CA PRO A 336 4.07 -2.06 -8.57
C PRO A 336 3.62 -3.26 -7.76
N LYS A 337 2.80 -4.12 -8.36
CA LYS A 337 2.38 -5.40 -7.76
C LYS A 337 3.59 -6.29 -7.48
N SER A 338 3.51 -7.06 -6.40
CA SER A 338 4.51 -8.08 -6.10
C SER A 338 4.46 -9.22 -7.13
N GLN A 339 5.53 -10.01 -7.23
CA GLN A 339 5.55 -11.19 -8.10
C GLN A 339 4.44 -12.19 -7.74
N TYR A 340 4.15 -12.31 -6.43
CA TYR A 340 3.07 -13.17 -5.94
C TYR A 340 1.70 -12.66 -6.39
N GLN A 341 1.44 -11.35 -6.32
CA GLN A 341 0.19 -10.76 -6.82
C GLN A 341 0.02 -10.98 -8.34
N HIS A 342 1.09 -10.89 -9.12
CA HIS A 342 1.05 -11.20 -10.54
C HIS A 342 0.72 -12.67 -10.83
N GLU A 343 1.18 -13.59 -9.98
CA GLU A 343 0.85 -15.01 -10.09
C GLU A 343 -0.62 -15.27 -9.77
N LEU A 344 -1.16 -14.64 -8.72
CA LEU A 344 -2.59 -14.71 -8.39
C LEU A 344 -3.46 -14.19 -9.55
N ASP A 345 -3.09 -13.05 -10.15
CA ASP A 345 -3.78 -12.51 -11.34
C ASP A 345 -3.73 -13.50 -12.52
N ARG A 346 -2.60 -14.22 -12.69
CA ARG A 346 -2.45 -15.25 -13.74
C ARG A 346 -3.37 -16.43 -13.48
N MET A 347 -3.40 -16.95 -12.25
CA MET A 347 -4.23 -18.10 -11.88
C MET A 347 -5.71 -17.83 -12.16
N GLU A 348 -6.19 -16.65 -11.81
CA GLU A 348 -7.58 -16.25 -12.05
C GLU A 348 -7.88 -16.07 -13.54
N SER A 349 -6.93 -15.52 -14.31
CA SER A 349 -7.13 -15.24 -15.74
C SER A 349 -7.02 -16.51 -16.61
N GLU A 350 -6.14 -17.43 -16.23
CA GLU A 350 -5.87 -18.68 -16.96
C GLU A 350 -6.66 -19.89 -16.41
N ASN A 351 -7.32 -19.74 -15.25
CA ASN A 351 -7.95 -20.83 -14.48
C ASN A 351 -6.98 -22.00 -14.18
N ASP A 352 -5.68 -21.70 -14.05
CA ASP A 352 -4.66 -22.66 -13.63
C ASP A 352 -4.40 -22.50 -12.12
N PRO A 353 -4.75 -23.49 -11.28
CA PRO A 353 -4.54 -23.40 -9.84
C PRO A 353 -3.07 -23.59 -9.42
N ASN A 354 -2.15 -23.87 -10.36
CA ASN A 354 -0.77 -24.19 -10.00
C ASN A 354 0.08 -22.92 -9.82
N ILE A 355 0.60 -22.73 -8.59
CA ILE A 355 1.51 -21.64 -8.25
C ILE A 355 2.96 -22.10 -8.44
N ASN A 356 3.78 -21.24 -9.03
CA ASN A 356 5.22 -21.49 -9.06
C ASN A 356 5.84 -21.50 -7.65
N LEU A 357 6.32 -22.66 -7.22
CA LEU A 357 6.97 -22.91 -5.93
C LEU A 357 8.14 -21.98 -5.63
N ASP A 358 8.88 -21.54 -6.65
CA ASP A 358 10.03 -20.65 -6.49
C ASP A 358 9.59 -19.26 -6.01
N ILE A 359 8.42 -18.78 -6.48
CA ILE A 359 7.85 -17.49 -6.05
C ILE A 359 7.40 -17.59 -4.59
N LEU A 360 6.77 -18.71 -4.22
CA LEU A 360 6.37 -18.95 -2.82
C LEU A 360 7.57 -19.00 -1.88
N GLN A 361 8.70 -19.53 -2.33
CA GLN A 361 9.92 -19.56 -1.51
C GLN A 361 10.59 -18.18 -1.41
N GLN A 362 10.38 -17.29 -2.39
CA GLN A 362 10.91 -15.93 -2.36
C GLN A 362 10.11 -14.97 -1.47
N LEU A 363 8.84 -15.28 -1.15
CA LEU A 363 7.95 -14.45 -0.31
C LEU A 363 8.60 -14.03 1.01
N ASP A 364 9.27 -14.96 1.70
CA ASP A 364 9.94 -14.70 2.98
C ASP A 364 10.97 -13.57 2.90
N SER A 365 11.51 -13.30 1.70
CA SER A 365 12.49 -12.25 1.44
C SER A 365 11.95 -11.05 0.66
N SER A 366 10.84 -11.21 -0.06
CA SER A 366 10.33 -10.20 -0.99
C SER A 366 9.22 -9.31 -0.42
N VAL A 367 8.52 -9.77 0.62
CA VAL A 367 7.38 -9.04 1.20
C VAL A 367 7.87 -7.79 1.92
N ASN A 368 7.37 -6.62 1.50
CA ASN A 368 7.65 -5.34 2.15
C ASN A 368 6.39 -4.71 2.76
N ASN A 369 5.22 -5.01 2.19
CA ASN A 369 3.94 -4.49 2.65
C ASN A 369 2.91 -5.62 2.81
N TRP A 370 1.90 -5.39 3.65
CA TRP A 370 0.82 -6.34 3.91
C TRP A 370 0.00 -6.67 2.66
N SER A 371 -0.13 -5.72 1.72
CA SER A 371 -0.83 -5.93 0.45
C SER A 371 -0.12 -6.91 -0.49
N ASP A 372 1.19 -7.17 -0.32
CA ASP A 372 1.97 -7.97 -1.26
C ASP A 372 1.55 -9.45 -1.28
N TYR A 373 0.97 -9.95 -0.19
CA TYR A 373 0.54 -11.34 -0.02
C TYR A 373 -0.96 -11.46 0.31
N ASN A 374 -1.71 -10.36 0.18
CA ASN A 374 -3.17 -10.37 0.35
C ASN A 374 -3.82 -11.18 -0.77
N ARG A 375 -4.71 -12.12 -0.41
CA ARG A 375 -5.44 -12.94 -1.39
C ARG A 375 -6.88 -12.47 -1.60
N ILE A 376 -7.42 -11.76 -0.62
CA ILE A 376 -8.85 -11.53 -0.52
C ILE A 376 -9.27 -10.22 -1.17
N TYR A 377 -10.42 -10.28 -1.83
CA TYR A 377 -11.08 -9.08 -2.31
C TYR A 377 -11.93 -8.45 -1.21
N TYR A 378 -11.57 -7.22 -0.86
CA TYR A 378 -12.34 -6.37 0.03
C TYR A 378 -13.41 -5.59 -0.72
N HIS A 379 -14.46 -5.22 0.00
CA HIS A 379 -15.46 -4.27 -0.49
C HIS A 379 -14.85 -2.86 -0.57
N PRO A 380 -15.25 -1.98 -1.52
CA PRO A 380 -14.64 -0.66 -1.66
C PRO A 380 -14.76 0.25 -0.43
N ARG A 381 -15.78 0.01 0.42
CA ARG A 381 -15.97 0.71 1.71
C ARG A 381 -15.07 0.18 2.84
N SER A 382 -14.46 -0.99 2.66
CA SER A 382 -13.50 -1.56 3.60
C SER A 382 -12.14 -0.87 3.54
N VAL A 383 -11.77 -0.27 2.41
CA VAL A 383 -10.44 0.29 2.18
C VAL A 383 -10.47 1.82 2.33
N ASN A 384 -10.02 2.30 3.49
CA ASN A 384 -10.17 3.71 3.89
C ASN A 384 -8.80 4.36 4.16
N PRO A 385 -8.23 5.07 3.16
CA PRO A 385 -6.99 5.80 3.36
C PRO A 385 -7.19 7.07 4.18
N ILE A 386 -6.31 7.29 5.15
CA ILE A 386 -6.25 8.55 5.92
C ILE A 386 -5.71 9.63 4.99
N VAL A 387 -6.56 10.61 4.64
CA VAL A 387 -6.25 11.62 3.61
C VAL A 387 -5.23 12.65 4.10
N THR A 388 -5.24 12.91 5.41
CA THR A 388 -4.46 13.97 6.06
C THR A 388 -2.96 13.66 6.15
N HIS A 389 -2.59 12.38 6.10
CA HIS A 389 -1.22 11.93 6.32
C HIS A 389 -0.78 10.91 5.26
N GLN A 390 0.52 10.93 4.93
CA GLN A 390 1.13 10.04 3.95
C GLN A 390 2.23 9.22 4.61
N MET A 391 2.41 7.97 4.17
CA MET A 391 3.56 7.16 4.58
C MET A 391 4.88 7.84 4.22
N ASP A 392 5.88 7.64 5.08
CA ASP A 392 7.25 8.15 4.94
C ASP A 392 7.37 9.68 4.79
N ASN A 393 6.40 10.42 5.36
CA ASN A 393 6.51 11.87 5.44
C ASN A 393 7.42 12.28 6.61
N GLU A 394 8.65 12.71 6.29
CA GLU A 394 9.62 13.20 7.28
C GLU A 394 9.21 14.52 7.95
N ILE A 395 8.34 15.31 7.31
CA ILE A 395 7.96 16.65 7.77
C ILE A 395 6.84 16.56 8.82
N THR A 396 5.83 15.73 8.57
CA THR A 396 4.71 15.50 9.49
C THR A 396 4.58 14.00 9.77
N PRO A 397 5.45 13.45 10.62
CA PRO A 397 5.43 12.02 10.93
C PRO A 397 4.15 11.66 11.70
N PHE A 398 3.58 10.51 11.37
CA PHE A 398 2.39 9.97 12.04
C PHE A 398 2.79 9.14 13.26
N ASP A 399 3.41 9.79 14.25
CA ASP A 399 4.08 9.12 15.36
C ASP A 399 3.65 9.61 16.76
N ASN A 400 2.82 10.66 16.85
CA ASN A 400 2.25 11.16 18.12
C ASN A 400 0.80 10.70 18.30
N TYR A 401 0.46 10.21 19.48
CA TYR A 401 -0.92 9.85 19.83
C TYR A 401 -1.94 10.97 19.55
N THR A 402 -1.63 12.22 19.89
CA THR A 402 -2.53 13.38 19.69
C THR A 402 -2.78 13.69 18.22
N ILE A 403 -1.75 13.52 17.36
CA ILE A 403 -1.88 13.68 15.90
C ILE A 403 -2.88 12.67 15.35
N GLY A 404 -2.86 11.42 15.83
CA GLY A 404 -3.79 10.39 15.41
C GLY A 404 -5.25 10.72 15.74
N ARG A 405 -5.48 11.27 16.94
CA ARG A 405 -6.81 11.69 17.38
C ARG A 405 -7.34 12.86 16.54
N GLU A 406 -6.48 13.84 16.25
CA GLU A 406 -6.82 14.96 15.36
C GLU A 406 -7.09 14.46 13.93
N ALA A 407 -6.24 13.55 13.43
CA ALA A 407 -6.40 12.96 12.10
C ALA A 407 -7.74 12.23 11.96
N TYR A 408 -8.21 11.51 13.00
CA TYR A 408 -9.54 10.90 13.00
C TYR A 408 -10.64 11.97 12.87
N GLY A 409 -10.61 13.01 13.71
CA GLY A 409 -11.62 14.06 13.70
C GLY A 409 -11.68 14.84 12.38
N GLN A 410 -10.56 15.01 11.69
CA GLN A 410 -10.50 15.61 10.35
C GLN A 410 -11.03 14.65 9.29
N ASN A 411 -10.61 13.39 9.33
CA ASN A 411 -11.01 12.36 8.36
C ASN A 411 -12.53 12.09 8.43
N GLU A 412 -13.09 12.08 9.63
CA GLU A 412 -14.54 11.93 9.85
C GLU A 412 -15.31 13.10 9.24
N LYS A 413 -14.86 14.36 9.42
CA LYS A 413 -15.49 15.54 8.81
C LYS A 413 -15.43 15.57 7.29
N GLU A 414 -14.41 14.95 6.69
CA GLU A 414 -14.19 14.97 5.24
C GLU A 414 -14.89 13.84 4.51
N MET A 415 -14.97 12.65 5.12
CA MET A 415 -15.35 11.41 4.46
C MET A 415 -16.56 10.73 5.10
N ASP A 416 -17.12 11.27 6.19
CA ASP A 416 -18.25 10.70 6.98
C ASP A 416 -18.09 9.18 7.17
N ILE A 417 -16.89 8.76 7.58
CA ILE A 417 -16.44 7.37 7.52
C ILE A 417 -17.30 6.48 8.40
N PHE A 418 -17.66 6.97 9.59
CA PHE A 418 -18.47 6.21 10.52
C PHE A 418 -19.88 5.96 9.96
N GLU A 419 -20.54 6.99 9.43
CA GLU A 419 -21.89 6.88 8.87
C GLU A 419 -21.92 6.12 7.54
N ASP A 420 -20.99 6.37 6.62
CA ASP A 420 -21.05 5.76 5.28
C ASP A 420 -20.45 4.35 5.21
N ASN A 421 -19.34 4.11 5.91
CA ASN A 421 -18.62 2.84 5.81
C ASN A 421 -18.94 1.90 6.97
N PHE A 422 -18.86 2.39 8.22
CA PHE A 422 -19.04 1.53 9.38
C PHE A 422 -20.51 1.10 9.55
N ARG A 423 -21.43 2.06 9.54
CA ARG A 423 -22.87 1.77 9.67
C ARG A 423 -23.39 0.83 8.59
N PHE A 424 -22.89 0.96 7.36
CA PHE A 424 -23.22 0.05 6.26
C PHE A 424 -22.99 -1.43 6.60
N PHE A 425 -21.85 -1.77 7.19
CA PHE A 425 -21.57 -3.16 7.56
C PHE A 425 -22.37 -3.62 8.79
N VAL A 426 -22.68 -2.70 9.71
CA VAL A 426 -23.46 -3.02 10.90
C VAL A 426 -24.93 -3.26 10.56
N GLU A 427 -25.52 -2.43 9.69
CA GLU A 427 -26.92 -2.58 9.26
C GLU A 427 -27.16 -3.85 8.43
N GLU A 428 -26.12 -4.37 7.77
CA GLU A 428 -26.17 -5.64 7.04
C GLU A 428 -26.01 -6.87 7.94
N CYS A 429 -25.70 -6.69 9.24
CA CYS A 429 -25.60 -7.82 10.16
C CYS A 429 -26.99 -8.24 10.66
N ASP A 430 -27.34 -9.53 10.50
CA ASP A 430 -28.58 -10.07 11.08
C ASP A 430 -28.56 -10.02 12.62
N ASN A 431 -27.40 -10.33 13.21
CA ASN A 431 -27.18 -10.26 14.65
C ASN A 431 -25.73 -9.86 14.95
N LEU A 432 -25.53 -8.59 15.30
CA LEU A 432 -24.22 -8.06 15.68
C LEU A 432 -23.79 -8.63 17.04
N GLN A 433 -22.76 -9.48 17.03
CA GLN A 433 -22.21 -10.06 18.26
C GLN A 433 -21.27 -9.10 19.00
N GLY A 434 -20.48 -8.30 18.28
CA GLY A 434 -19.45 -7.43 18.84
C GLY A 434 -18.41 -6.99 17.81
N PHE A 435 -17.45 -6.20 18.25
CA PHE A 435 -16.39 -5.64 17.41
C PHE A 435 -15.01 -6.18 17.82
N GLN A 436 -14.23 -6.64 16.84
CA GLN A 436 -12.81 -6.94 16.99
C GLN A 436 -12.00 -5.81 16.37
N VAL A 437 -11.08 -5.22 17.13
CA VAL A 437 -10.26 -4.09 16.68
C VAL A 437 -8.80 -4.48 16.78
N PHE A 438 -8.06 -4.38 15.68
CA PHE A 438 -6.61 -4.50 15.63
C PHE A 438 -6.04 -3.10 15.52
N ALA A 439 -5.24 -2.68 16.51
CA ALA A 439 -4.73 -1.32 16.58
C ALA A 439 -3.24 -1.30 16.91
N ASP A 440 -2.47 -0.52 16.16
CA ASP A 440 -1.08 -0.24 16.48
C ASP A 440 -1.02 0.76 17.64
N VAL A 441 -0.23 0.44 18.67
CA VAL A 441 -0.13 1.28 19.88
C VAL A 441 1.22 1.97 20.04
N ASP A 442 2.13 1.75 19.10
CA ASP A 442 3.48 2.32 19.14
C ASP A 442 3.53 3.74 18.52
N ASP A 443 2.58 4.06 17.65
CA ASP A 443 2.53 5.28 16.85
C ASP A 443 1.20 6.05 17.06
N ALA A 444 0.85 6.92 16.12
CA ALA A 444 -0.35 7.73 16.20
C ALA A 444 -1.66 6.92 15.98
N PHE A 445 -1.63 5.68 15.47
CA PHE A 445 -2.85 4.90 15.26
C PHE A 445 -3.59 4.60 16.57
N GLY A 446 -2.90 4.59 17.71
CA GLY A 446 -3.53 4.46 19.03
C GLY A 446 -4.55 5.57 19.31
N GLY A 447 -4.23 6.81 18.95
CA GLY A 447 -5.14 7.95 19.12
C GLY A 447 -6.22 8.02 18.03
N PHE A 448 -5.90 7.56 16.81
CA PHE A 448 -6.91 7.40 15.76
C PHE A 448 -7.98 6.38 16.18
N THR A 449 -7.54 5.26 16.77
CA THR A 449 -8.41 4.20 17.29
C THR A 449 -9.25 4.69 18.47
N GLU A 450 -8.71 5.55 19.35
CA GLU A 450 -9.48 6.19 20.42
C GLU A 450 -10.68 6.96 19.86
N GLY A 451 -10.47 7.77 18.81
CA GLY A 451 -11.55 8.49 18.13
C GLY A 451 -12.62 7.57 17.57
N LEU A 452 -12.21 6.50 16.88
CA LEU A 452 -13.11 5.48 16.34
C LEU A 452 -13.91 4.78 17.44
N LEU A 453 -13.26 4.35 18.52
CA LEU A 453 -13.91 3.65 19.63
C LEU A 453 -14.91 4.53 20.37
N ASN A 454 -14.65 5.84 20.51
CA ASN A 454 -15.61 6.77 21.09
C ASN A 454 -16.91 6.79 20.28
N ASN A 455 -16.84 6.94 18.96
CA ASN A 455 -18.03 6.91 18.09
C ASN A 455 -18.77 5.56 18.18
N ILE A 456 -18.03 4.45 18.16
CA ILE A 456 -18.63 3.11 18.31
C ILE A 456 -19.34 2.98 19.67
N ARG A 457 -18.73 3.50 20.76
CA ARG A 457 -19.32 3.43 22.10
C ARG A 457 -20.53 4.32 22.27
N ASP A 458 -20.56 5.49 21.65
CA ASP A 458 -21.68 6.41 21.70
C ASP A 458 -22.93 5.80 21.04
N GLU A 459 -22.78 5.11 19.91
CA GLU A 459 -23.91 4.48 19.22
C GLU A 459 -24.23 3.07 19.75
N TYR A 460 -23.20 2.25 20.06
CA TYR A 460 -23.35 0.84 20.41
C TYR A 460 -22.88 0.51 21.83
N LEU A 461 -23.33 1.28 22.83
CA LEU A 461 -22.98 1.16 24.25
C LEU A 461 -22.90 -0.28 24.81
N LYS A 462 -23.87 -1.14 24.45
CA LYS A 462 -24.00 -2.50 25.00
C LYS A 462 -23.19 -3.55 24.26
N THR A 463 -22.67 -3.23 23.08
CA THR A 463 -21.95 -4.21 22.26
C THR A 463 -20.56 -4.44 22.85
N PRO A 464 -20.09 -5.70 22.91
CA PRO A 464 -18.75 -5.99 23.36
C PRO A 464 -17.72 -5.53 22.32
N ILE A 465 -16.63 -4.94 22.81
CA ILE A 465 -15.48 -4.51 21.99
C ILE A 465 -14.24 -5.23 22.53
N MET A 466 -13.60 -6.01 21.67
CA MET A 466 -12.34 -6.68 21.95
C MET A 466 -11.23 -6.01 21.14
N THR A 467 -10.33 -5.32 21.83
CA THR A 467 -9.25 -4.56 21.17
C THR A 467 -7.92 -5.24 21.41
N TYR A 468 -7.23 -5.57 20.33
CA TYR A 468 -5.87 -6.12 20.34
C TYR A 468 -4.89 -4.98 20.07
N GLY A 469 -4.19 -4.56 21.11
CA GLY A 469 -3.18 -3.51 21.03
C GLY A 469 -1.83 -4.09 20.60
N LEU A 470 -1.47 -3.91 19.33
CA LEU A 470 -0.31 -4.49 18.70
C LEU A 470 0.91 -3.58 18.84
N SER A 471 2.00 -4.18 19.29
CA SER A 471 3.24 -3.47 19.57
C SER A 471 4.45 -4.25 19.05
N ASP A 472 5.40 -3.53 18.45
CA ASP A 472 6.62 -4.14 17.94
C ASP A 472 7.66 -4.30 19.06
N SER A 473 8.02 -5.56 19.34
CA SER A 473 9.12 -5.93 20.24
C SER A 473 10.47 -5.45 19.71
N HIS A 474 10.66 -5.46 18.39
CA HIS A 474 11.89 -5.07 17.69
C HIS A 474 11.82 -3.66 17.08
N ALA A 475 10.97 -2.79 17.63
CA ALA A 475 10.94 -1.37 17.24
C ALA A 475 12.36 -0.78 17.31
N GLU A 476 12.90 -0.37 16.17
CA GLU A 476 14.22 0.27 16.09
C GLU A 476 14.13 1.68 16.64
N TYR A 477 14.70 1.90 17.82
CA TYR A 477 14.73 3.22 18.43
C TYR A 477 15.84 4.07 17.78
N ARG A 478 15.45 5.07 16.99
CA ARG A 478 16.43 6.02 16.42
C ARG A 478 17.19 6.80 17.50
N THR A 479 16.51 7.13 18.60
CA THR A 479 17.05 7.87 19.75
C THR A 479 16.36 7.45 21.05
N ASP A 480 16.95 7.75 22.20
CA ASP A 480 16.30 7.55 23.50
C ASP A 480 14.98 8.31 23.60
N ARG A 481 14.89 9.50 23.00
CA ARG A 481 13.65 10.29 22.93
C ARG A 481 12.57 9.56 22.13
N HIS A 482 12.93 8.96 21.00
CA HIS A 482 11.99 8.16 20.19
C HIS A 482 11.48 6.94 20.96
N LYS A 483 12.35 6.28 21.73
CA LYS A 483 11.95 5.19 22.63
C LYS A 483 10.95 5.66 23.69
N GLN A 484 11.22 6.78 24.35
CA GLN A 484 10.31 7.36 25.34
C GLN A 484 8.97 7.76 24.73
N LYS A 485 8.97 8.26 23.50
CA LYS A 485 7.77 8.60 22.73
C LYS A 485 6.88 7.38 22.46
N ILE A 486 7.46 6.28 21.97
CA ILE A 486 6.74 5.01 21.77
C ILE A 486 6.14 4.51 23.10
N ILE A 487 6.90 4.58 24.19
CA ILE A 487 6.40 4.18 25.52
C ILE A 487 5.21 5.05 25.93
N LEU A 488 5.27 6.35 25.68
CA LEU A 488 4.18 7.27 26.00
C LEU A 488 2.93 6.97 25.16
N ASN A 489 3.07 6.69 23.86
CA ASN A 489 1.95 6.24 23.02
C ASN A 489 1.35 4.92 23.51
N ARG A 490 2.19 3.93 23.86
CA ARG A 490 1.75 2.64 24.39
C ARG A 490 0.94 2.80 25.67
N VAL A 491 1.40 3.66 26.58
CA VAL A 491 0.73 3.93 27.85
C VAL A 491 -0.62 4.60 27.61
N LEU A 492 -0.67 5.64 26.77
CA LEU A 492 -1.93 6.30 26.40
C LEU A 492 -2.90 5.34 25.71
N GLY A 493 -2.39 4.53 24.77
CA GLY A 493 -3.18 3.51 24.10
C GLY A 493 -3.71 2.47 25.08
N MET A 494 -2.87 1.96 25.97
CA MET A 494 -3.28 0.95 26.94
C MET A 494 -4.34 1.47 27.92
N THR A 495 -4.25 2.70 28.42
CA THR A 495 -5.24 3.23 29.35
C THR A 495 -6.54 3.60 28.64
N ARG A 496 -6.46 4.45 27.60
CA ARG A 496 -7.64 5.00 26.92
C ARG A 496 -8.37 3.95 26.10
N LEU A 497 -7.65 3.06 25.40
CA LEU A 497 -8.31 1.97 24.66
C LEU A 497 -8.88 0.92 25.61
N ALA A 498 -8.26 0.65 26.76
CA ALA A 498 -8.83 -0.27 27.74
C ALA A 498 -10.10 0.28 28.42
N GLU A 499 -10.20 1.59 28.58
CA GLU A 499 -11.41 2.25 29.09
C GLU A 499 -12.58 2.15 28.10
N LEU A 500 -12.30 2.34 26.81
CA LEU A 500 -13.32 2.26 25.75
C LEU A 500 -13.64 0.82 25.33
N SER A 501 -12.74 -0.13 25.56
CA SER A 501 -12.93 -1.53 25.18
C SER A 501 -13.59 -2.34 26.30
N SER A 502 -14.32 -3.39 25.95
CA SER A 502 -14.83 -4.33 26.96
C SER A 502 -13.72 -5.22 27.50
N ILE A 503 -12.73 -5.51 26.64
CA ILE A 503 -11.46 -6.10 27.03
C ILE A 503 -10.37 -5.61 26.08
N TYR A 504 -9.20 -5.30 26.62
CA TYR A 504 -8.01 -4.89 25.89
C TYR A 504 -6.90 -5.91 26.08
N ILE A 505 -6.31 -6.35 24.97
CA ILE A 505 -5.31 -7.42 24.93
C ILE A 505 -4.02 -6.83 24.40
N PRO A 506 -3.01 -6.54 25.26
CA PRO A 506 -1.70 -6.11 24.80
C PRO A 506 -0.98 -7.28 24.14
N ILE A 507 -0.59 -7.11 22.87
CA ILE A 507 0.13 -8.09 22.08
C ILE A 507 1.44 -7.48 21.60
N TYR A 508 2.52 -8.22 21.85
CA TYR A 508 3.86 -7.91 21.36
C TYR A 508 4.29 -8.90 20.29
N THR A 509 5.10 -8.44 19.33
CA THR A 509 5.66 -9.34 18.32
C THR A 509 6.51 -10.44 18.97
N PRO A 510 6.32 -11.72 18.57
CA PRO A 510 7.14 -12.83 19.04
C PRO A 510 8.63 -12.58 18.83
N THR A 511 9.44 -12.97 19.81
CA THR A 511 10.91 -12.93 19.71
C THR A 511 11.48 -14.34 19.71
N MET A 512 12.68 -14.52 19.15
CA MET A 512 13.36 -15.81 19.20
C MET A 512 13.68 -16.22 20.64
N ALA A 513 13.99 -15.26 21.53
CA ALA A 513 14.20 -15.51 22.95
C ALA A 513 12.94 -16.05 23.65
N ALA A 514 11.76 -15.46 23.39
CA ALA A 514 10.50 -15.97 23.94
C ALA A 514 10.14 -17.36 23.38
N THR A 515 10.43 -17.60 22.10
CA THR A 515 10.21 -18.90 21.43
C THR A 515 11.12 -20.01 22.00
N GLN A 516 12.35 -19.66 22.38
CA GLN A 516 13.27 -20.57 23.06
C GLN A 516 12.80 -20.89 24.49
N ARG A 517 12.39 -19.87 25.26
CA ARG A 517 11.88 -20.04 26.63
C ARG A 517 10.60 -20.88 26.68
N SER A 518 9.73 -20.75 25.70
CA SER A 518 8.47 -21.51 25.59
C SER A 518 8.65 -22.96 25.12
N GLY A 519 9.83 -23.35 24.65
CA GLY A 519 10.08 -24.70 24.14
C GLY A 519 9.59 -24.95 22.70
N LEU A 520 9.22 -23.90 21.97
CA LEU A 520 8.76 -23.98 20.57
C LEU A 520 9.90 -23.97 19.55
N SER A 521 11.13 -23.64 19.97
CA SER A 521 12.32 -23.57 19.10
C SER A 521 12.61 -24.81 18.25
N PRO A 522 12.26 -26.06 18.62
CA PRO A 522 12.45 -27.20 17.74
C PRO A 522 11.50 -27.22 16.54
N TYR A 523 10.34 -26.57 16.64
CA TYR A 523 9.24 -26.66 15.68
C TYR A 523 9.09 -25.43 14.80
N ILE A 524 9.51 -24.25 15.30
CA ILE A 524 9.39 -22.97 14.59
C ILE A 524 10.73 -22.25 14.52
N TYR A 525 11.02 -21.71 13.34
CA TYR A 525 12.11 -20.79 13.06
C TYR A 525 11.62 -19.65 12.18
N PHE A 526 11.76 -18.40 12.63
CA PHE A 526 11.27 -17.23 11.90
C PHE A 526 12.20 -16.02 12.03
N ASN A 527 12.05 -15.04 11.14
CA ASN A 527 12.74 -13.77 11.23
C ASN A 527 11.96 -12.79 12.13
N GLU A 528 12.48 -12.51 13.32
CA GLU A 528 11.86 -11.60 14.30
C GLU A 528 11.81 -10.12 13.85
N HIS A 529 12.58 -9.74 12.83
CA HIS A 529 12.56 -8.39 12.26
C HIS A 529 11.53 -8.24 11.14
N SER A 530 10.99 -9.36 10.63
CA SER A 530 10.00 -9.35 9.55
C SER A 530 8.58 -9.31 10.13
N ARG A 531 7.82 -8.27 9.77
CA ARG A 531 6.39 -8.17 10.14
C ARG A 531 5.56 -9.29 9.53
N TYR A 532 5.90 -9.73 8.32
CA TYR A 532 5.26 -10.89 7.67
C TYR A 532 5.34 -12.16 8.53
N HIS A 533 6.50 -12.45 9.13
CA HIS A 533 6.68 -13.65 9.95
C HIS A 533 6.00 -13.53 11.33
N THR A 534 6.25 -12.41 12.01
CA THR A 534 5.77 -12.20 13.39
C THR A 534 4.25 -12.05 13.46
N SER A 535 3.66 -11.34 12.50
CA SER A 535 2.21 -11.16 12.43
C SER A 535 1.46 -12.44 12.10
N ALA A 536 2.05 -13.38 11.35
CA ALA A 536 1.42 -14.67 11.05
C ALA A 536 1.15 -15.51 12.32
N ILE A 537 2.09 -15.50 13.28
CA ILE A 537 1.93 -16.18 14.57
C ILE A 537 0.81 -15.52 15.40
N ILE A 538 0.79 -14.19 15.43
CA ILE A 538 -0.26 -13.42 16.13
C ILE A 538 -1.63 -13.67 15.49
N ALA A 539 -1.72 -13.64 14.16
CA ALA A 539 -2.94 -13.88 13.42
C ALA A 539 -3.47 -15.29 13.66
N ALA A 540 -2.61 -16.32 13.66
CA ALA A 540 -3.01 -17.68 13.99
C ALA A 540 -3.55 -17.81 15.42
N ALA A 541 -2.97 -17.07 16.39
CA ALA A 541 -3.45 -17.01 17.75
C ALA A 541 -4.83 -16.35 17.87
N ILE A 542 -5.03 -15.19 17.23
CA ILE A 542 -6.31 -14.46 17.24
C ILE A 542 -7.40 -15.26 16.50
N GLU A 543 -7.06 -15.86 15.36
CA GLU A 543 -7.98 -16.68 14.56
C GLU A 543 -8.46 -17.90 15.35
N THR A 544 -7.54 -18.62 16.00
CA THR A 544 -7.88 -19.78 16.80
C THR A 544 -8.65 -19.38 18.05
N ASN A 545 -8.32 -18.25 18.68
CA ASN A 545 -9.07 -17.74 19.84
C ASN A 545 -10.50 -17.31 19.49
N SER A 546 -10.70 -16.74 18.30
CA SER A 546 -12.01 -16.27 17.81
C SER A 546 -12.84 -17.36 17.12
N LEU A 547 -12.28 -18.55 16.91
CA LEU A 547 -12.97 -19.70 16.31
C LEU A 547 -14.29 -20.06 17.02
N PRO A 548 -14.39 -20.09 18.37
CA PRO A 548 -15.63 -20.43 19.06
C PRO A 548 -16.83 -19.53 18.74
N TYR A 549 -16.60 -18.29 18.29
CA TYR A 549 -17.64 -17.35 17.87
C TYR A 549 -18.34 -17.77 16.57
N ARG A 550 -17.75 -18.73 15.86
CA ARG A 550 -18.11 -19.11 14.49
C ARG A 550 -18.41 -20.60 14.35
N LEU A 551 -18.40 -21.37 15.44
CA LEU A 551 -18.73 -22.80 15.39
C LEU A 551 -20.23 -23.00 15.16
N LYS A 552 -20.61 -23.98 14.34
CA LYS A 552 -22.03 -24.36 14.17
C LYS A 552 -22.57 -25.12 15.38
N HIS A 553 -21.70 -25.85 16.06
CA HIS A 553 -22.04 -26.64 17.24
C HIS A 553 -21.32 -26.09 18.47
N ASN A 554 -22.06 -25.93 19.57
CA ASN A 554 -21.56 -25.35 20.82
C ASN A 554 -20.84 -23.99 20.62
N PRO A 555 -21.44 -23.00 19.92
CA PRO A 555 -20.88 -21.67 19.83
C PRO A 555 -20.89 -20.98 21.20
N ILE A 556 -19.91 -20.12 21.42
CA ILE A 556 -19.92 -19.14 22.51
C ILE A 556 -19.97 -17.76 21.87
N THR A 557 -20.68 -16.80 22.48
CA THR A 557 -20.68 -15.42 21.99
C THR A 557 -19.46 -14.67 22.52
N MET A 558 -19.04 -13.61 21.80
CA MET A 558 -17.97 -12.73 22.29
C MET A 558 -18.30 -12.13 23.66
N ALA A 559 -19.57 -11.78 23.90
CA ALA A 559 -20.05 -11.25 25.18
C ALA A 559 -19.85 -12.24 26.34
N GLU A 560 -20.10 -13.54 26.11
CA GLU A 560 -19.91 -14.58 27.12
C GLU A 560 -18.43 -14.81 27.44
N THR A 561 -17.56 -14.86 26.43
CA THR A 561 -16.11 -14.96 26.65
C THR A 561 -15.60 -13.76 27.45
N ILE A 562 -16.02 -12.55 27.11
CA ILE A 562 -15.65 -11.34 27.86
C ILE A 562 -16.19 -11.39 29.28
N SER A 563 -17.42 -11.86 29.49
CA SER A 563 -18.02 -11.98 30.84
C SER A 563 -17.25 -12.96 31.72
N LYS A 564 -16.66 -14.01 31.14
CA LYS A 564 -15.82 -14.98 31.87
C LYS A 564 -14.45 -14.39 32.23
N LEU A 565 -13.89 -13.55 31.37
CA LEU A 565 -12.57 -12.93 31.59
C LEU A 565 -12.66 -11.70 32.50
N ASN A 566 -13.72 -10.89 32.34
CA ASN A 566 -13.94 -9.66 33.07
C ASN A 566 -14.86 -9.86 34.28
N TRP A 567 -14.41 -10.65 35.25
CA TRP A 567 -15.25 -11.17 36.33
C TRP A 567 -15.78 -10.10 37.31
N VAL A 568 -15.03 -9.02 37.58
CA VAL A 568 -15.44 -7.90 38.47
C VAL A 568 -15.89 -6.66 37.70
N ARG A 569 -15.94 -6.71 36.36
CA ARG A 569 -16.08 -5.53 35.48
C ARG A 569 -14.94 -4.51 35.55
N SER A 570 -14.01 -4.63 36.50
CA SER A 570 -12.78 -3.81 36.60
C SER A 570 -11.57 -4.47 35.92
N THR A 571 -11.63 -5.76 35.61
CA THR A 571 -10.58 -6.53 34.93
C THR A 571 -10.68 -6.36 33.42
N SER A 572 -10.29 -5.19 32.91
CA SER A 572 -10.39 -4.82 31.48
C SER A 572 -9.24 -5.33 30.61
N LEU A 573 -8.20 -5.93 31.17
CA LEU A 573 -7.05 -6.48 30.47
C LEU A 573 -7.10 -8.02 30.39
N ALA A 574 -6.62 -8.58 29.28
CA ALA A 574 -6.37 -10.02 29.12
C ALA A 574 -5.04 -10.31 28.41
N SER A 575 -4.45 -11.46 28.71
CA SER A 575 -3.22 -11.99 28.10
C SER A 575 -3.57 -13.09 27.12
N LEU A 576 -2.96 -13.06 25.93
CA LEU A 576 -3.13 -14.08 24.89
C LEU A 576 -1.84 -14.90 24.76
N SER A 577 -1.99 -16.21 24.82
CA SER A 577 -0.91 -17.17 24.66
C SER A 577 -1.24 -18.21 23.61
N VAL A 578 -0.22 -18.68 22.88
CA VAL A 578 -0.36 -19.61 21.76
C VAL A 578 0.66 -20.74 21.83
N CYS A 579 0.21 -21.96 21.53
CA CYS A 579 1.03 -23.14 21.30
C CYS A 579 0.83 -23.53 19.83
N ILE A 580 1.86 -23.26 19.03
CA ILE A 580 1.86 -23.46 17.58
C ILE A 580 3.22 -24.04 17.19
N PRO A 581 3.30 -25.23 16.59
CA PRO A 581 2.25 -26.25 16.59
C PRO A 581 2.02 -26.82 18.01
N LEU A 582 0.82 -27.32 18.26
CA LEU A 582 0.53 -28.19 19.41
C LEU A 582 1.16 -29.57 19.13
N PRO A 583 2.15 -30.03 19.91
CA PRO A 583 2.87 -31.25 19.59
C PRO A 583 1.94 -32.48 19.71
N ILE A 584 1.65 -33.11 18.58
CA ILE A 584 0.91 -34.37 18.45
C ILE A 584 1.74 -35.29 17.57
N SER A 585 2.12 -36.47 18.07
CA SER A 585 2.89 -37.47 17.31
C SER A 585 2.03 -38.14 16.26
N LYS A 586 2.63 -38.43 15.09
CA LYS A 586 2.00 -39.24 14.04
C LYS A 586 1.60 -40.64 14.52
N ASN A 587 2.27 -41.19 15.53
CA ASN A 587 1.96 -42.50 16.11
C ASN A 587 0.77 -42.46 17.09
N GLY A 588 0.19 -41.28 17.34
CA GLY A 588 -0.97 -41.08 18.18
C GLY A 588 -0.67 -40.42 19.54
N TYR A 589 -1.73 -40.25 20.32
CA TYR A 589 -1.70 -39.47 21.56
C TYR A 589 -0.87 -40.12 22.68
N ILE A 590 -0.87 -41.46 22.78
CA ILE A 590 -0.11 -42.17 23.83
C ILE A 590 1.40 -41.97 23.64
N ASP A 591 1.89 -42.13 22.40
CA ASP A 591 3.29 -41.87 22.04
C ASP A 591 3.68 -40.40 22.29
N THR A 592 2.73 -39.48 22.06
CA THR A 592 2.89 -38.06 22.37
C THR A 592 3.12 -37.85 23.87
N ILE A 593 2.29 -38.44 24.73
CA ILE A 593 2.44 -38.34 26.19
C ILE A 593 3.80 -38.92 26.61
N GLU A 594 4.13 -40.13 26.17
CA GLU A 594 5.38 -40.79 26.56
C GLU A 594 6.63 -40.01 26.14
N THR A 595 6.60 -39.40 24.96
CA THR A 595 7.74 -38.65 24.40
C THR A 595 7.83 -37.24 24.96
N MET A 596 6.70 -36.54 25.09
CA MET A 596 6.65 -35.11 25.41
C MET A 596 6.58 -34.85 26.92
N THR A 597 5.94 -35.71 27.70
CA THR A 597 5.93 -35.58 29.18
C THR A 597 7.32 -35.77 29.76
N LYS A 598 8.13 -36.69 29.21
CA LYS A 598 9.55 -36.85 29.63
C LYS A 598 10.42 -35.62 29.37
N LYS A 599 10.00 -34.75 28.46
CA LYS A 599 10.72 -33.53 28.05
C LYS A 599 10.10 -32.25 28.61
N GLU A 600 9.04 -32.34 29.42
CA GLU A 600 8.24 -31.20 29.88
C GLU A 600 7.73 -30.30 28.72
N GLN A 601 7.55 -30.89 27.53
CA GLN A 601 7.23 -30.18 26.29
C GLN A 601 5.85 -30.57 25.73
N LEU A 602 4.91 -30.97 26.60
CA LEU A 602 3.56 -31.34 26.16
C LEU A 602 2.76 -30.13 25.65
N ARG A 603 3.07 -28.93 26.15
CA ARG A 603 2.38 -27.67 25.83
C ARG A 603 3.33 -26.47 25.75
N PRO A 604 4.27 -26.46 24.80
CA PRO A 604 5.19 -25.34 24.63
C PRO A 604 4.40 -24.08 24.26
N THR A 605 4.18 -23.19 25.24
CA THR A 605 3.23 -22.08 25.13
C THR A 605 3.98 -20.76 25.11
N LEU A 606 3.78 -19.98 24.05
CA LEU A 606 4.31 -18.64 23.87
C LEU A 606 3.29 -17.62 24.38
N SER A 607 3.66 -16.83 25.40
CA SER A 607 2.89 -15.65 25.81
C SER A 607 3.16 -14.50 24.83
N LEU A 608 2.09 -13.89 24.30
CA LEU A 608 2.18 -12.72 23.43
C LEU A 608 2.13 -11.41 24.22
N SER A 609 1.84 -11.47 25.52
CA SER A 609 1.78 -10.30 26.39
C SER A 609 3.07 -10.06 27.18
N ASP A 610 3.96 -11.05 27.24
CA ASP A 610 5.21 -10.99 28.01
C ASP A 610 6.46 -10.79 27.14
N ARG A 611 7.34 -9.89 27.59
CA ARG A 611 8.68 -9.71 26.99
C ARG A 611 9.76 -10.50 27.73
N ILE A 612 9.67 -10.71 29.05
CA ILE A 612 10.83 -11.12 29.90
C ILE A 612 10.44 -11.89 31.19
N SER A 613 9.17 -11.96 31.60
CA SER A 613 8.77 -12.55 32.87
C SER A 613 9.11 -14.04 32.99
N THR A 614 9.65 -14.39 34.17
CA THR A 614 9.81 -15.74 34.68
C THR A 614 9.28 -15.70 36.11
N THR A 615 7.96 -15.74 36.28
CA THR A 615 7.33 -15.77 37.60
C THR A 615 6.95 -17.19 37.99
N GLU A 616 7.13 -17.49 39.28
CA GLU A 616 6.94 -18.84 39.86
C GLU A 616 5.47 -19.12 40.25
N LYS A 617 4.62 -18.10 40.36
CA LYS A 617 3.19 -18.24 40.68
C LYS A 617 2.36 -17.24 39.88
N ILE A 618 1.35 -17.73 39.16
CA ILE A 618 0.45 -16.95 38.31
C ILE A 618 -0.97 -17.29 38.76
N ASP A 619 -1.67 -16.31 39.32
CA ASP A 619 -3.07 -16.45 39.68
C ASP A 619 -3.93 -16.10 38.47
N VAL A 620 -4.85 -17.00 38.12
CA VAL A 620 -5.71 -16.88 36.93
C VAL A 620 -7.13 -16.67 37.41
N TYR A 621 -7.72 -15.52 37.06
CA TYR A 621 -9.09 -15.16 37.43
C TYR A 621 -10.11 -15.79 36.49
N GLY A 622 -9.90 -15.67 35.18
CA GLY A 622 -10.75 -16.23 34.14
C GLY A 622 -9.95 -16.72 32.95
N GLU A 623 -10.42 -17.77 32.27
CA GLU A 623 -9.71 -18.33 31.13
C GLU A 623 -10.62 -18.89 30.02
N SER A 624 -10.16 -18.73 28.79
CA SER A 624 -10.73 -19.34 27.60
C SER A 624 -9.66 -20.10 26.85
N LEU A 625 -9.86 -21.42 26.73
CA LEU A 625 -8.96 -22.36 26.08
C LEU A 625 -9.61 -22.86 24.80
N VAL A 626 -8.87 -22.75 23.70
CA VAL A 626 -9.30 -23.29 22.40
C VAL A 626 -8.19 -24.17 21.86
N ALA A 627 -8.46 -25.47 21.70
CA ALA A 627 -7.56 -26.42 21.07
C ALA A 627 -8.20 -26.99 19.81
N ARG A 628 -7.46 -26.97 18.70
CA ARG A 628 -7.93 -27.41 17.39
C ARG A 628 -6.91 -28.30 16.68
N GLY A 629 -7.37 -29.10 15.72
CA GLY A 629 -6.54 -30.12 15.07
C GLY A 629 -6.37 -31.37 15.95
N LEU A 630 -7.44 -31.75 16.65
CA LEU A 630 -7.47 -32.90 17.55
C LEU A 630 -8.34 -34.02 16.95
N PRO A 631 -7.81 -34.81 16.00
CA PRO A 631 -8.61 -35.83 15.33
C PRO A 631 -9.04 -36.93 16.31
N ARG A 632 -10.32 -37.34 16.24
CA ARG A 632 -10.90 -38.37 17.13
C ARG A 632 -10.51 -39.81 16.77
N ASN A 633 -9.93 -40.01 15.59
CA ASN A 633 -9.56 -41.32 15.07
C ASN A 633 -8.30 -41.93 15.74
N MET A 634 -7.52 -41.13 16.47
CA MET A 634 -6.31 -41.59 17.16
C MET A 634 -6.62 -42.11 18.58
N SER A 635 -6.02 -43.25 18.94
CA SER A 635 -6.17 -43.86 20.27
C SER A 635 -5.53 -43.01 21.37
N GLY A 636 -6.17 -42.94 22.54
CA GLY A 636 -5.63 -42.27 23.74
C GLY A 636 -5.96 -40.77 23.86
N GLN A 637 -6.92 -40.26 23.08
CA GLN A 637 -7.31 -38.85 23.11
C GLN A 637 -7.73 -38.39 24.52
N PHE A 638 -8.51 -39.19 25.24
CA PHE A 638 -8.99 -38.83 26.58
C PHE A 638 -7.84 -38.65 27.58
N GLU A 639 -6.85 -39.54 27.57
CA GLU A 639 -5.67 -39.46 28.43
C GLU A 639 -4.81 -38.25 28.09
N TYR A 640 -4.62 -37.99 26.80
CA TYR A 640 -3.88 -36.81 26.33
C TYR A 640 -4.56 -35.51 26.71
N LEU A 641 -5.88 -35.41 26.55
CA LEU A 641 -6.62 -34.21 26.98
C LEU A 641 -6.54 -34.02 28.50
N GLY A 642 -6.61 -35.09 29.29
CA GLY A 642 -6.42 -35.03 30.73
C GLY A 642 -5.04 -34.45 31.10
N LYS A 643 -3.99 -34.86 30.38
CA LYS A 643 -2.62 -34.35 30.56
C LYS A 643 -2.40 -32.95 29.98
N LEU A 644 -3.00 -32.64 28.85
CA LEU A 644 -2.92 -31.32 28.21
C LEU A 644 -3.56 -30.26 29.11
N TYR A 645 -4.70 -30.59 29.72
CA TYR A 645 -5.44 -29.68 30.58
C TYR A 645 -4.98 -29.69 32.05
N GLU A 646 -3.93 -30.42 32.39
CA GLU A 646 -3.37 -30.49 33.74
C GLU A 646 -2.83 -29.11 34.19
N GLY A 647 -3.30 -28.59 35.32
CA GLY A 647 -2.90 -27.28 35.85
C GLY A 647 -3.68 -26.07 35.31
N PHE A 648 -4.74 -26.28 34.52
CA PHE A 648 -5.75 -25.25 34.24
C PHE A 648 -6.91 -25.33 35.25
N LYS A 649 -7.80 -24.32 35.27
CA LYS A 649 -9.00 -24.34 36.13
C LYS A 649 -9.88 -25.52 35.80
N GLU A 650 -10.58 -26.08 36.79
CA GLU A 650 -11.47 -27.21 36.59
C GLU A 650 -12.57 -26.93 35.56
N GLU A 651 -13.06 -27.97 34.87
CA GLU A 651 -14.12 -27.85 33.84
C GLU A 651 -15.44 -27.30 34.41
N ASN A 652 -15.66 -27.40 35.71
CA ASN A 652 -16.84 -26.88 36.39
C ASN A 652 -16.69 -25.42 36.87
N ASP A 653 -15.53 -24.78 36.66
CA ASP A 653 -15.33 -23.38 37.04
C ASP A 653 -16.17 -22.47 36.12
N PRO A 654 -17.06 -21.61 36.66
CA PRO A 654 -17.92 -20.73 35.86
C PRO A 654 -17.13 -19.70 35.03
N LEU A 655 -15.91 -19.35 35.44
CA LEU A 655 -15.02 -18.40 34.77
C LEU A 655 -14.11 -19.07 33.73
N GLN A 656 -14.38 -20.34 33.41
CA GLN A 656 -13.63 -21.11 32.45
C GLN A 656 -14.47 -21.47 31.20
N SER A 657 -13.82 -21.49 30.04
CA SER A 657 -14.37 -22.06 28.81
C SER A 657 -13.33 -22.89 28.09
N ARG A 658 -13.72 -24.08 27.62
CA ARG A 658 -12.87 -24.99 26.85
C ARG A 658 -13.57 -25.39 25.56
N HIS A 659 -12.92 -25.15 24.43
CA HIS A 659 -13.39 -25.55 23.11
C HIS A 659 -12.38 -26.50 22.47
N ARG A 660 -12.92 -27.56 21.86
CA ARG A 660 -12.16 -28.65 21.24
C ARG A 660 -12.69 -28.79 19.81
N VAL A 661 -11.82 -28.65 18.82
CA VAL A 661 -12.21 -28.66 17.40
C VAL A 661 -11.37 -29.68 16.65
N GLU A 662 -11.99 -30.48 15.77
CA GLU A 662 -11.26 -31.47 14.98
C GLU A 662 -10.48 -30.80 13.84
N THR A 663 -11.06 -29.76 13.26
CA THR A 663 -10.47 -28.98 12.17
C THR A 663 -9.15 -28.32 12.57
N SER A 664 -8.03 -28.76 12.00
CA SER A 664 -6.70 -28.13 12.14
C SER A 664 -6.69 -26.71 11.58
N PHE A 665 -5.74 -25.88 12.00
CA PHE A 665 -5.54 -24.55 11.43
C PHE A 665 -4.97 -24.70 10.00
N PRO A 666 -5.63 -24.16 8.97
CA PRO A 666 -5.12 -24.23 7.61
C PRO A 666 -3.94 -23.29 7.43
N LEU A 667 -2.97 -23.69 6.62
CA LEU A 667 -1.84 -22.84 6.23
C LEU A 667 -2.02 -22.43 4.77
N PRO A 668 -2.48 -21.19 4.50
CA PRO A 668 -2.52 -20.64 3.15
C PRO A 668 -1.15 -20.69 2.48
N ASP A 669 -1.10 -20.74 1.15
CA ASP A 669 0.17 -20.64 0.40
C ASP A 669 0.92 -19.32 0.68
N SER A 670 0.19 -18.27 1.07
CA SER A 670 0.73 -16.98 1.51
C SER A 670 1.24 -16.99 2.96
N PHE A 671 1.22 -18.13 3.67
CA PHE A 671 1.70 -18.22 5.05
C PHE A 671 3.23 -18.38 5.05
N PRO A 672 3.96 -17.66 5.92
CA PRO A 672 5.42 -17.74 5.95
C PRO A 672 5.90 -19.14 6.32
N ARG A 673 6.98 -19.61 5.69
CA ARG A 673 7.49 -20.98 5.89
C ARG A 673 8.33 -21.08 7.17
N ILE A 674 7.68 -20.88 8.31
CA ILE A 674 8.33 -20.82 9.64
C ILE A 674 8.47 -22.18 10.32
N PHE A 675 7.83 -23.23 9.79
CA PHE A 675 7.83 -24.56 10.41
C PHE A 675 9.05 -25.38 9.98
N THR A 676 9.61 -26.14 10.92
CA THR A 676 10.77 -27.00 10.66
C THR A 676 10.36 -28.33 10.03
N SER A 677 11.33 -29.03 9.44
CA SER A 677 11.18 -30.37 8.82
C SER A 677 10.85 -31.50 9.81
N ARG A 678 10.42 -31.18 11.03
CA ARG A 678 9.98 -32.15 12.06
C ARG A 678 8.47 -32.39 12.01
N LEU A 679 7.76 -31.62 11.19
CA LEU A 679 6.32 -31.72 11.02
C LEU A 679 5.99 -32.40 9.70
N ASP A 680 4.96 -33.24 9.69
CA ASP A 680 4.41 -33.78 8.45
C ASP A 680 3.41 -32.80 7.80
N GLN A 681 2.80 -33.21 6.68
CA GLN A 681 1.84 -32.40 5.93
C GLN A 681 0.60 -31.98 6.76
N GLU A 682 0.22 -32.76 7.77
CA GLU A 682 -0.92 -32.49 8.67
C GLU A 682 -0.49 -31.72 9.94
N GLY A 683 0.80 -31.43 10.08
CA GLY A 683 1.36 -30.69 11.21
C GLY A 683 1.67 -31.55 12.44
N HIS A 684 1.65 -32.88 12.30
CA HIS A 684 2.02 -33.81 13.36
C HIS A 684 3.54 -33.94 13.47
N VAL A 685 4.03 -34.12 14.69
CA VAL A 685 5.44 -34.32 14.99
C VAL A 685 5.88 -35.71 14.51
N SER A 686 6.90 -35.71 13.65
CA SER A 686 7.58 -36.91 13.16
C SER A 686 8.99 -37.00 13.73
N HIS A 687 9.44 -38.23 14.03
CA HIS A 687 10.84 -38.49 14.40
C HIS A 687 11.78 -38.49 13.20
N GLN A 688 11.24 -38.64 11.99
CA GLN A 688 11.98 -38.59 10.73
C GLN A 688 11.80 -37.21 10.11
N THR A 689 12.89 -36.66 9.57
CA THR A 689 12.84 -35.41 8.80
C THR A 689 12.02 -35.60 7.54
N THR A 690 10.93 -34.84 7.44
CA THR A 690 10.02 -34.76 6.30
C THR A 690 10.42 -33.61 5.38
N TYR A 691 10.36 -33.82 4.07
CA TYR A 691 10.58 -32.77 3.07
C TYR A 691 9.27 -32.06 2.65
N GLU A 692 8.13 -32.55 3.15
CA GLU A 692 6.80 -32.02 2.84
C GLU A 692 6.54 -30.75 3.65
N VAL A 693 5.92 -29.75 3.00
CA VAL A 693 5.51 -28.51 3.64
C VAL A 693 4.19 -28.75 4.38
N PRO A 694 4.06 -28.36 5.65
CA PRO A 694 2.80 -28.46 6.38
C PRO A 694 1.70 -27.66 5.70
N SER A 695 0.55 -28.30 5.46
CA SER A 695 -0.66 -27.69 4.90
C SER A 695 -1.67 -27.29 5.98
N SER A 696 -1.58 -27.94 7.14
CA SER A 696 -2.38 -27.61 8.32
C SER A 696 -1.57 -27.89 9.57
N ILE A 697 -1.95 -27.27 10.69
CA ILE A 697 -1.30 -27.48 11.98
C ILE A 697 -2.30 -27.55 13.13
N PRO A 698 -2.05 -28.42 14.13
CA PRO A 698 -2.76 -28.37 15.39
C PRO A 698 -2.29 -27.15 16.19
N ILE A 699 -3.22 -26.42 16.81
CA ILE A 699 -2.94 -25.20 17.58
C ILE A 699 -3.75 -25.22 18.87
N MET A 700 -3.15 -24.71 19.94
CA MET A 700 -3.86 -24.37 21.17
C MET A 700 -3.64 -22.91 21.53
N THR A 701 -4.70 -22.22 21.94
CA THR A 701 -4.65 -20.85 22.45
C THR A 701 -5.24 -20.77 23.84
N ARG A 702 -4.69 -19.87 24.63
CA ARG A 702 -5.19 -19.51 25.96
C ARG A 702 -5.36 -18.00 26.00
N LEU A 703 -6.59 -17.56 26.23
CA LEU A 703 -6.90 -16.18 26.59
C LEU A 703 -7.21 -16.15 28.09
N GLN A 704 -6.45 -15.38 28.87
CA GLN A 704 -6.57 -15.37 30.32
C GLN A 704 -6.60 -13.96 30.90
N SER A 705 -7.34 -13.77 31.98
CA SER A 705 -7.26 -12.60 32.85
C SER A 705 -6.66 -13.06 34.17
N GLY A 706 -5.57 -12.44 34.61
CA GLY A 706 -4.81 -12.90 35.77
C GLY A 706 -3.63 -12.01 36.10
N SER A 707 -2.91 -12.34 37.16
CA SER A 707 -1.88 -11.49 37.75
C SER A 707 -0.62 -11.30 36.90
N GLU A 708 -0.43 -12.09 35.84
CA GLU A 708 0.62 -11.87 34.83
C GLU A 708 0.55 -10.44 34.26
N LEU A 709 -0.65 -9.89 34.10
CA LEU A 709 -0.87 -8.56 33.50
C LEU A 709 -0.34 -7.43 34.39
N LYS A 710 -0.32 -7.61 35.72
CA LYS A 710 0.26 -6.65 36.66
C LYS A 710 1.70 -6.35 36.29
N TYR A 711 2.49 -7.39 35.99
CA TYR A 711 3.89 -7.21 35.63
C TYR A 711 4.04 -6.35 34.37
N THR A 712 3.23 -6.61 33.34
CA THR A 712 3.25 -5.81 32.11
C THR A 712 2.91 -4.34 32.37
N VAL A 713 1.90 -4.07 33.20
CA VAL A 713 1.52 -2.71 33.60
C VAL A 713 2.62 -2.04 34.44
N ASP A 714 3.20 -2.75 35.41
CA ASP A 714 4.28 -2.26 36.27
C ASP A 714 5.56 -1.92 35.49
N GLN A 715 5.87 -2.68 34.43
CA GLN A 715 6.98 -2.36 33.55
C GLN A 715 6.74 -1.04 32.81
N HIS A 716 5.52 -0.79 32.33
CA HIS A 716 5.15 0.49 31.72
C HIS A 716 5.23 1.63 32.73
N LEU A 717 4.77 1.44 33.97
CA LEU A 717 4.91 2.43 35.04
C LEU A 717 6.37 2.79 35.32
N LYS A 718 7.25 1.78 35.47
CA LYS A 718 8.70 1.98 35.67
C LYS A 718 9.37 2.70 34.51
N GLN A 719 8.86 2.51 33.29
CA GLN A 719 9.36 3.21 32.11
C GLN A 719 8.84 4.64 32.05
N LEU A 720 7.57 4.86 32.40
CA LEU A 720 6.92 6.17 32.44
C LEU A 720 7.58 7.10 33.47
N ASP A 721 8.00 6.57 34.63
CA ASP A 721 8.72 7.34 35.66
C ASP A 721 10.06 7.92 35.20
N LYS A 722 10.65 7.36 34.14
CA LYS A 722 11.90 7.87 33.55
C LYS A 722 11.66 9.01 32.56
N ILE A 723 10.40 9.27 32.19
CA ILE A 723 10.03 10.23 31.16
C ILE A 723 9.68 11.56 31.81
N ARG A 724 10.29 12.65 31.32
CA ARG A 724 9.90 14.01 31.69
C ARG A 724 8.94 14.55 30.64
N PHE A 725 7.64 14.59 30.94
CA PHE A 725 6.60 15.02 29.99
C PHE A 725 6.86 16.40 29.36
N ALA A 726 7.47 17.33 30.09
CA ALA A 726 7.81 18.67 29.58
C ALA A 726 8.76 18.66 28.37
N ASP A 727 9.53 17.58 28.17
CA ASP A 727 10.44 17.44 27.01
C ASP A 727 9.67 17.06 25.71
N PHE A 728 8.36 16.77 25.81
CA PHE A 728 7.48 16.32 24.73
C PHE A 728 6.44 17.38 24.37
N TYR A 729 6.91 18.58 24.03
CA TYR A 729 6.06 19.73 23.68
C TYR A 729 5.06 19.44 22.55
N GLU A 730 5.37 18.53 21.64
CA GLU A 730 4.52 18.11 20.52
C GLU A 730 3.23 17.38 20.95
N TYR A 731 3.17 16.85 22.17
CA TYR A 731 1.91 16.35 22.74
C TYR A 731 1.04 17.47 23.32
N SER A 732 1.62 18.64 23.60
CA SER A 732 0.90 19.81 24.14
C SER A 732 0.43 20.79 23.05
N GLN A 733 0.58 20.44 21.78
CA GLN A 733 0.18 21.24 20.63
C GLN A 733 -1.01 20.59 19.90
N GLY A 734 -1.79 21.40 19.19
CA GLY A 734 -2.96 20.95 18.41
C GLY A 734 -4.28 21.06 19.15
N GLU A 735 -5.38 20.70 18.46
CA GLU A 735 -6.73 20.72 19.03
C GLU A 735 -6.91 19.64 20.11
N CYS A 736 -6.17 18.54 20.00
CA CYS A 736 -6.17 17.42 20.94
C CYS A 736 -4.94 17.41 21.86
N ALA A 737 -4.45 18.60 22.24
CA ALA A 737 -3.29 18.75 23.11
C ALA A 737 -3.51 18.09 24.48
N LEU A 738 -2.52 17.34 24.95
CA LEU A 738 -2.45 16.78 26.29
C LEU A 738 -1.81 17.78 27.24
N THR A 739 -2.50 18.03 28.35
CA THR A 739 -1.99 18.80 29.47
C THR A 739 -1.15 17.93 30.39
N LYS A 740 -0.43 18.58 31.32
CA LYS A 740 0.28 17.87 32.38
C LYS A 740 -0.69 17.12 33.31
N GLU A 741 -1.91 17.62 33.47
CA GLU A 741 -2.93 16.98 34.30
C GLU A 741 -3.39 15.67 33.64
N ASP A 742 -3.63 15.65 32.33
CA ASP A 742 -4.00 14.44 31.59
C ASP A 742 -2.90 13.36 31.64
N PHE A 743 -1.63 13.78 31.65
CA PHE A 743 -0.51 12.87 31.83
C PHE A 743 -0.49 12.25 33.23
N LEU A 744 -0.79 13.04 34.28
CA LEU A 744 -0.88 12.55 35.65
C LEU A 744 -2.09 11.62 35.84
N GLU A 745 -3.23 11.96 35.26
CA GLU A 745 -4.43 11.11 35.22
C GLU A 745 -4.13 9.76 34.56
N THR A 746 -3.43 9.77 33.43
CA THR A 746 -3.00 8.54 32.74
C THR A 746 -2.13 7.67 33.63
N LYS A 747 -1.21 8.28 34.40
CA LYS A 747 -0.37 7.56 35.34
C LYS A 747 -1.19 6.96 36.50
N GLU A 748 -2.16 7.70 37.03
CA GLU A 748 -3.04 7.25 38.10
C GLU A 748 -3.97 6.11 37.64
N ALA A 749 -4.47 6.19 36.40
CA ALA A 749 -5.22 5.11 35.75
C ALA A 749 -4.39 3.84 35.59
N LEU A 750 -3.11 3.94 35.21
CA LEU A 750 -2.21 2.79 35.16
C LEU A 750 -1.95 2.16 36.53
N ILE A 751 -1.79 2.97 37.58
CA ILE A 751 -1.65 2.46 38.95
C ILE A 751 -2.90 1.69 39.35
N THR A 752 -4.07 2.27 39.09
CA THR A 752 -5.37 1.62 39.34
C THR A 752 -5.48 0.29 38.59
N LEU A 753 -5.07 0.26 37.31
CA LEU A 753 -5.02 -0.97 36.53
C LEU A 753 -4.07 -2.00 37.15
N SER A 754 -2.86 -1.60 37.58
CA SER A 754 -1.92 -2.52 38.24
C SER A 754 -2.49 -3.11 39.53
N ASP A 755 -3.20 -2.30 40.32
CA ASP A 755 -3.76 -2.72 41.60
C ASP A 755 -4.87 -3.76 41.44
N VAL A 756 -5.67 -3.67 40.37
CA VAL A 756 -6.71 -4.65 40.03
C VAL A 756 -6.16 -6.06 39.78
N TYR A 757 -4.92 -6.17 39.29
CA TYR A 757 -4.26 -7.45 38.96
C TYR A 757 -3.32 -7.96 40.07
N THR A 758 -3.49 -7.47 41.30
CA THR A 758 -2.68 -7.90 42.45
C THR A 758 -3.02 -9.33 42.87
N ASN A 759 -2.00 -10.10 43.28
CA ASN A 759 -2.21 -11.46 43.80
C ASN A 759 -3.00 -11.39 45.11
N ASP A 760 -3.86 -12.37 45.36
CA ASP A 760 -4.66 -12.45 46.59
C ASP A 760 -3.76 -12.50 47.85
N ASP A 761 -2.55 -13.06 47.73
CA ASP A 761 -1.55 -13.14 48.81
C ASP A 761 -0.95 -11.76 49.17
N ASP A 762 -0.80 -10.85 48.20
CA ASP A 762 -0.27 -9.49 48.40
C ASP A 762 -1.33 -8.55 49.01
N MET A 763 -2.62 -8.90 48.88
CA MET A 763 -3.75 -8.17 49.48
C MET A 763 -3.92 -8.46 50.99
N MET A 764 -3.27 -9.54 51.48
CA MET A 764 -3.34 -10.02 52.87
C MET A 764 -2.12 -9.61 53.72
N MET A 765 -1.15 -8.91 53.13
CA MET A 765 -0.02 -8.25 53.82
C MET A 765 -0.23 -6.74 53.89
#